data_AF-A0A669BBF4-F1
#
_entry.id   AF-A0A669BBF4-F1
#
_cell.length_a   1.000
_cell.length_b   1.000
_cell.length_c   1.000
_cell.angle_alpha   90.00
_cell.angle_beta   90.00
_cell.angle_gamma   90.00
#
_symmetry.space_group_name_H-M   'P 1'
#
loop_
_entity.id
_entity.type
_entity.pdbx_description
1 polymer ?
#
loop_
_entity_poly.entity_id
_entity_poly.type
_entity_poly.pdbx_seq_one_letter_code
_entity_poly.pdbx_strand_id
1 'polypeptide(L)'
;MKVIPPCDPTADDRLYHICITVISLVVMLILAVLARRMKVGDRQKGLPGLLSPVNFLDHTQHKGLAVAVFGVLLCKLWGLLISPNPLPFTTDTVNKRENWVILGVFFYPALYYPLLACGTLHNKVGYVLGSLLSWTHFGVLVWQIIDCPKTPVIHKHYSLFSSLPQIACLAFLSFQYPLLLFKGLKGTEKNNATEDLSSSYYRDYVKKMLNKKKSTKISTSSTDKPKLPQRITDAVKSYIYTPEDAFRFPLKLAISGVVSFITLYQMGLLLISAVVPSLQTARLGVNEDVANLLAGFRIMLSPDKHEVVRIVVYYMWCVEVCYISAMTLSGLVNLAMLMRSMVLHRSNLKGLYRGDSYNVYNCQRNIRASRPALVCWMGYTSFTAAHICIGMIIQTIVFFLCLLIAVFLVIIPVLHRQNLILFQVLPFWLMLLLVVLIQHVIARFCFIKKTGGTRDLDNRGNLFLLTYLMFPVNVLIGVILGIWRMIITALFNIVHMGRMDISLLNRNVEAFDPAYRCYAHYLKIEVSQSHPVMKAFCGMLLQSVGQDTKAGQRSQDAEEGIQLVQQDKKQNKVSIAKRARRHWQLLYTLVNNPSLVGTRKHFQRQTADSFLNGSLNRSTREESKKEATTKEAEAAASN
;
A
#
# COMPACT_ATOMS: atom_id res chain seq x y z
N MET A 1 -24.81 -9.67 34.61
CA MET A 1 -24.78 -9.43 33.14
C MET A 1 -26.23 -9.32 32.66
N LYS A 2 -26.62 -8.23 32.00
CA LYS A 2 -27.98 -8.16 31.38
C LYS A 2 -27.97 -9.07 30.15
N VAL A 3 -28.76 -10.15 30.17
CA VAL A 3 -28.94 -11.04 29.01
C VAL A 3 -29.67 -10.24 27.93
N ILE A 4 -29.00 -10.01 26.80
CA ILE A 4 -29.61 -9.35 25.65
C ILE A 4 -30.24 -10.48 24.81
N PRO A 5 -31.57 -10.51 24.65
CA PRO A 5 -32.19 -11.54 23.81
C PRO A 5 -31.70 -11.39 22.36
N PRO A 6 -31.56 -12.49 21.62
CA PRO A 6 -31.33 -12.42 20.18
C PRO A 6 -32.47 -11.64 19.53
N CYS A 7 -32.12 -10.70 18.63
CA CYS A 7 -33.06 -9.88 17.89
C CYS A 7 -33.05 -10.36 16.45
N ASP A 8 -34.18 -10.87 15.98
CA ASP A 8 -34.36 -11.23 14.59
C ASP A 8 -34.88 -9.99 13.83
N PRO A 9 -34.18 -9.53 12.78
CA PRO A 9 -34.61 -8.35 12.02
C PRO A 9 -35.94 -8.62 11.31
N THR A 10 -36.76 -7.57 11.12
CA THR A 10 -38.04 -7.72 10.41
C THR A 10 -37.85 -8.11 8.95
N ALA A 11 -36.73 -7.70 8.35
CA ALA A 11 -36.24 -8.21 7.09
C ALA A 11 -35.38 -9.47 7.32
N ASP A 12 -35.97 -10.65 7.10
CA ASP A 12 -35.29 -11.95 7.25
C ASP A 12 -34.01 -12.01 6.40
N ASP A 13 -32.89 -12.21 7.09
CA ASP A 13 -31.57 -12.25 6.48
C ASP A 13 -31.42 -13.45 5.53
N ARG A 14 -32.11 -14.56 5.81
CA ARG A 14 -32.10 -15.74 4.94
C ARG A 14 -32.82 -15.45 3.62
N LEU A 15 -34.04 -14.93 3.69
CA LEU A 15 -34.82 -14.56 2.52
C LEU A 15 -34.09 -13.52 1.66
N TYR A 16 -33.49 -12.51 2.30
CA TYR A 16 -32.69 -11.51 1.61
C TYR A 16 -31.54 -12.12 0.81
N HIS A 17 -30.75 -13.01 1.43
CA HIS A 17 -29.62 -13.66 0.74
C HIS A 17 -30.09 -14.55 -0.43
N ILE A 18 -31.23 -15.22 -0.31
CA ILE A 18 -31.82 -16.00 -1.42
C ILE A 18 -32.24 -15.06 -2.56
N CYS A 19 -33.04 -14.04 -2.26
CA CYS A 19 -33.53 -13.08 -3.25
C CYS A 19 -32.39 -12.36 -3.97
N ILE A 20 -31.41 -11.84 -3.22
CA ILE A 20 -30.30 -11.08 -3.80
C ILE A 20 -29.38 -11.96 -4.64
N THR A 21 -29.22 -13.24 -4.30
CA THR A 21 -28.45 -14.20 -5.11
C THR A 21 -29.13 -14.41 -6.47
N VAL A 22 -30.46 -14.56 -6.48
CA VAL A 22 -31.24 -14.67 -7.73
C VAL A 22 -31.11 -13.38 -8.56
N ILE A 23 -31.28 -12.22 -7.93
CA ILE A 23 -31.14 -10.92 -8.61
C ILE A 23 -29.73 -10.75 -9.19
N SER A 24 -28.68 -11.04 -8.42
CA SER A 24 -27.29 -10.98 -8.88
C SER A 24 -27.03 -11.91 -10.07
N LEU A 25 -27.58 -13.14 -10.05
CA LEU A 25 -27.49 -14.07 -11.18
C LEU A 25 -28.18 -13.53 -12.43
N VAL A 26 -29.40 -13.00 -12.31
CA VAL A 26 -30.14 -12.40 -13.42
C VAL A 26 -29.37 -11.22 -14.02
N VAL A 27 -28.82 -10.34 -13.18
CA VAL A 27 -28.01 -9.21 -13.66
C VAL A 27 -26.75 -9.69 -14.38
N MET A 28 -26.05 -10.71 -13.87
CA MET A 28 -24.89 -11.28 -14.57
C MET A 28 -25.25 -11.82 -15.96
N LEU A 29 -26.40 -12.50 -16.09
CA LEU A 29 -26.87 -13.01 -17.38
C LEU A 29 -27.22 -11.89 -18.35
N ILE A 30 -27.90 -10.82 -17.89
CA ILE A 30 -28.19 -9.64 -18.69
C ILE A 30 -26.90 -8.98 -19.19
N LEU A 31 -25.92 -8.80 -18.30
CA LEU A 31 -24.62 -8.23 -18.63
C LEU A 31 -23.85 -9.11 -19.64
N ALA A 32 -23.93 -10.44 -19.52
CA ALA A 32 -23.31 -11.36 -20.48
C ALA A 32 -23.95 -11.26 -21.87
N VAL A 33 -25.28 -11.12 -21.97
CA VAL A 33 -25.99 -10.91 -23.24
C VAL A 33 -25.61 -9.56 -23.85
N LEU A 34 -25.55 -8.50 -23.04
CA LEU A 34 -25.13 -7.16 -23.49
C LEU A 34 -23.69 -7.17 -24.02
N ALA A 35 -22.77 -7.85 -23.32
CA ALA A 35 -21.38 -7.99 -23.75
C ALA A 35 -21.25 -8.66 -25.12
N ARG A 36 -22.04 -9.72 -25.38
CA ARG A 36 -22.09 -10.38 -26.70
C ARG A 36 -22.62 -9.44 -27.79
N ARG A 37 -23.67 -8.68 -27.49
CA ARG A 37 -24.30 -7.76 -28.46
C ARG A 37 -23.41 -6.58 -28.83
N MET A 38 -22.67 -6.03 -27.88
CA MET A 38 -21.87 -4.81 -28.08
C MET A 38 -20.54 -5.05 -28.82
N LYS A 39 -20.26 -6.28 -29.31
CA LYS A 39 -18.95 -6.67 -29.88
C LYS A 39 -17.78 -6.12 -29.05
N VAL A 40 -17.95 -6.17 -27.74
CA VAL A 40 -16.93 -5.73 -26.78
C VAL A 40 -15.64 -6.47 -27.11
N GLY A 41 -14.55 -5.72 -27.35
CA GLY A 41 -13.30 -6.27 -27.86
C GLY A 41 -12.82 -7.46 -27.01
N ASP A 42 -12.19 -8.46 -27.65
CA ASP A 42 -11.83 -9.75 -27.04
C ASP A 42 -11.05 -9.66 -25.71
N ARG A 43 -10.47 -8.50 -25.39
CA ARG A 43 -9.76 -8.23 -24.13
C ARG A 43 -10.66 -8.02 -22.91
N GLN A 44 -11.97 -7.83 -23.08
CA GLN A 44 -12.93 -7.60 -21.99
C GLN A 44 -13.82 -8.83 -21.70
N LYS A 45 -13.69 -9.91 -22.48
CA LYS A 45 -14.31 -11.21 -22.24
C LYS A 45 -13.38 -12.08 -21.40
N GLY A 46 -13.79 -12.45 -20.19
CA GLY A 46 -13.15 -13.52 -19.43
C GLY A 46 -13.53 -14.91 -19.97
N LEU A 47 -12.91 -15.96 -19.44
CA LEU A 47 -13.44 -17.34 -19.54
C LEU A 47 -14.69 -17.38 -18.63
N PRO A 48 -15.96 -17.64 -19.04
CA PRO A 48 -16.57 -18.12 -20.28
C PRO A 48 -17.52 -17.05 -20.91
N GLY A 49 -16.97 -15.94 -21.38
CA GLY A 49 -17.74 -14.81 -21.94
C GLY A 49 -18.35 -13.86 -20.91
N LEU A 50 -18.01 -14.00 -19.62
CA LEU A 50 -18.33 -13.02 -18.57
C LEU A 50 -17.49 -11.74 -18.73
N LEU A 51 -18.02 -10.61 -18.26
CA LEU A 51 -17.31 -9.33 -18.31
C LEU A 51 -16.13 -9.28 -17.32
N SER A 52 -15.03 -8.66 -17.70
CA SER A 52 -14.02 -8.30 -16.70
C SER A 52 -14.58 -7.23 -15.75
N PRO A 53 -14.42 -7.36 -14.42
CA PRO A 53 -15.10 -6.49 -13.44
C PRO A 53 -14.58 -5.06 -13.41
N VAL A 54 -13.27 -4.83 -13.57
CA VAL A 54 -12.63 -3.49 -13.73
C VAL A 54 -11.24 -3.70 -14.33
N ASN A 55 -10.74 -2.74 -15.12
CA ASN A 55 -9.35 -2.74 -15.57
C ASN A 55 -8.40 -2.24 -14.48
N PHE A 56 -7.81 -3.15 -13.71
CA PHE A 56 -6.87 -2.81 -12.63
C PHE A 56 -5.58 -2.10 -13.08
N LEU A 57 -5.20 -2.24 -14.35
CA LEU A 57 -3.98 -1.65 -14.91
C LEU A 57 -4.24 -0.24 -15.48
N ASP A 58 -5.47 0.26 -15.39
CA ASP A 58 -5.77 1.62 -15.77
C ASP A 58 -5.51 2.64 -14.64
N HIS A 59 -5.00 3.80 -15.03
CA HIS A 59 -4.64 4.89 -14.11
C HIS A 59 -5.63 6.06 -14.17
N THR A 60 -6.43 6.12 -15.23
CA THR A 60 -7.30 7.24 -15.57
C THR A 60 -8.75 7.02 -15.17
N GLN A 61 -9.20 5.75 -15.12
CA GLN A 61 -10.55 5.38 -14.73
C GLN A 61 -10.94 5.87 -13.32
N HIS A 62 -12.24 6.14 -13.13
CA HIS A 62 -12.82 6.46 -11.84
C HIS A 62 -12.62 5.32 -10.85
N LYS A 63 -11.80 5.56 -9.83
CA LYS A 63 -11.35 4.54 -8.86
C LYS A 63 -12.38 4.24 -7.76
N GLY A 64 -13.31 5.15 -7.53
CA GLY A 64 -14.24 5.11 -6.40
C GLY A 64 -15.09 3.85 -6.34
N LEU A 65 -15.59 3.38 -7.49
CA LEU A 65 -16.43 2.18 -7.58
C LEU A 65 -15.69 0.94 -7.08
N ALA A 66 -14.48 0.70 -7.60
CA ALA A 66 -13.66 -0.45 -7.20
C ALA A 66 -13.28 -0.37 -5.72
N VAL A 67 -12.84 0.80 -5.27
CA VAL A 67 -12.45 1.03 -3.87
C VAL A 67 -13.61 0.72 -2.91
N ALA A 68 -14.82 1.20 -3.21
CA ALA A 68 -15.98 0.98 -2.36
C ALA A 68 -16.42 -0.50 -2.31
N VAL A 69 -16.46 -1.20 -3.45
CA VAL A 69 -16.85 -2.63 -3.45
C VAL A 69 -15.83 -3.50 -2.70
N PHE A 70 -14.52 -3.26 -2.88
CA PHE A 70 -13.50 -3.97 -2.10
C PHE A 70 -13.61 -3.67 -0.59
N GLY A 71 -14.00 -2.44 -0.22
CA GLY A 71 -14.32 -2.10 1.17
C GLY A 71 -15.51 -2.89 1.73
N VAL A 72 -16.58 -3.04 0.97
CA VAL A 72 -17.76 -3.86 1.35
C VAL A 72 -17.37 -5.34 1.48
N LEU A 73 -16.61 -5.88 0.53
CA LEU A 73 -16.14 -7.26 0.57
C LEU A 73 -15.30 -7.54 1.82
N LEU A 74 -14.40 -6.63 2.19
CA LEU A 74 -13.59 -6.75 3.39
C LEU A 74 -14.46 -6.75 4.65
N CYS A 75 -15.47 -5.88 4.74
CA CYS A 75 -16.38 -5.84 5.88
C CYS A 75 -17.21 -7.13 6.01
N LYS A 76 -17.68 -7.69 4.88
CA LYS A 76 -18.39 -8.99 4.90
C LYS A 76 -17.47 -10.15 5.26
N LEU A 77 -16.22 -10.15 4.80
CA LEU A 77 -15.21 -11.13 5.23
C LEU A 77 -14.95 -11.02 6.74
N TRP A 78 -14.89 -9.81 7.27
CA TRP A 78 -14.75 -9.57 8.71
C TRP A 78 -15.93 -10.15 9.51
N GLY A 79 -17.16 -9.86 9.08
CA GLY A 79 -18.37 -10.41 9.69
C GLY A 79 -18.43 -11.95 9.60
N LEU A 80 -17.98 -12.53 8.49
CA LEU A 80 -17.92 -13.98 8.27
C LEU A 80 -17.02 -14.69 9.31
N LEU A 81 -15.89 -14.09 9.68
CA LEU A 81 -14.95 -14.66 10.65
C LEU A 81 -15.48 -14.62 12.09
N ILE A 82 -16.24 -13.58 12.44
CA ILE A 82 -16.73 -13.36 13.81
C ILE A 82 -18.08 -14.05 14.05
N SER A 83 -18.94 -14.12 13.03
CA SER A 83 -20.29 -14.66 13.19
C SER A 83 -20.28 -16.15 13.57
N PRO A 84 -21.13 -16.58 14.51
CA PRO A 84 -21.33 -18.01 14.78
C PRO A 84 -22.00 -18.72 13.60
N ASN A 85 -22.86 -18.01 12.86
CA ASN A 85 -23.53 -18.50 11.65
C ASN A 85 -22.92 -17.80 10.42
N PRO A 86 -21.96 -18.43 9.72
CA PRO A 86 -21.22 -17.81 8.62
C PRO A 86 -22.08 -17.56 7.38
N LEU A 87 -23.08 -18.43 7.14
CA LEU A 87 -24.05 -18.31 6.06
C LEU A 87 -25.47 -18.39 6.65
N PRO A 88 -26.33 -17.39 6.42
CA PRO A 88 -27.65 -17.31 7.07
C PRO A 88 -28.68 -18.32 6.54
N PHE A 89 -28.36 -19.04 5.46
CA PHE A 89 -29.25 -20.01 4.82
C PHE A 89 -29.00 -21.46 5.24
N THR A 90 -28.02 -21.72 6.11
CA THR A 90 -27.65 -23.08 6.54
C THR A 90 -28.00 -23.28 8.01
N THR A 91 -28.84 -24.27 8.32
CA THR A 91 -29.29 -24.58 9.69
C THR A 91 -28.36 -25.57 10.42
N ASP A 92 -27.56 -26.34 9.68
CA ASP A 92 -26.62 -27.34 10.24
C ASP A 92 -25.19 -26.77 10.38
N THR A 93 -24.94 -26.01 11.45
CA THR A 93 -23.68 -25.28 11.64
C THR A 93 -22.67 -25.95 12.57
N VAL A 94 -23.08 -26.87 13.44
CA VAL A 94 -22.23 -27.36 14.56
C VAL A 94 -21.01 -28.17 14.08
N ASN A 95 -21.16 -29.07 13.10
CA ASN A 95 -20.06 -29.93 12.62
C ASN A 95 -19.47 -29.52 11.26
N LYS A 96 -19.99 -28.47 10.60
CA LYS A 96 -19.59 -28.07 9.23
C LYS A 96 -19.21 -26.59 9.10
N ARG A 97 -19.05 -25.85 10.20
CA ARG A 97 -18.76 -24.41 10.21
C ARG A 97 -17.57 -24.04 9.31
N GLU A 98 -16.48 -24.78 9.40
CA GLU A 98 -15.27 -24.51 8.61
C GLU A 98 -15.53 -24.58 7.11
N ASN A 99 -16.25 -25.61 6.65
CA ASN A 99 -16.64 -25.77 5.25
C ASN A 99 -17.54 -24.62 4.78
N TRP A 100 -18.46 -24.15 5.64
CA TRP A 100 -19.32 -23.01 5.33
C TRP A 100 -18.57 -21.68 5.27
N VAL A 101 -17.54 -21.49 6.11
CA VAL A 101 -16.65 -20.32 6.02
C VAL A 101 -15.88 -20.35 4.70
N ILE A 102 -15.33 -21.50 4.31
CA ILE A 102 -14.63 -21.66 3.02
C ILE A 102 -15.56 -21.28 1.86
N LEU A 103 -16.80 -21.80 1.84
CA LEU A 103 -17.79 -21.45 0.82
C LEU A 103 -18.14 -19.95 0.85
N GLY A 104 -18.29 -19.37 2.04
CA GLY A 104 -18.58 -17.95 2.25
C GLY A 104 -17.55 -17.02 1.62
N VAL A 105 -16.26 -17.39 1.69
CA VAL A 105 -15.16 -16.61 1.08
C VAL A 105 -15.31 -16.50 -0.44
N PHE A 106 -15.88 -17.50 -1.11
CA PHE A 106 -16.16 -17.46 -2.55
C PHE A 106 -17.53 -16.86 -2.88
N PHE A 107 -18.52 -17.03 -1.99
CA PHE A 107 -19.88 -16.56 -2.18
C PHE A 107 -19.98 -15.02 -2.22
N TYR A 108 -19.40 -14.30 -1.27
CA TYR A 108 -19.54 -12.84 -1.23
C TYR A 108 -18.93 -12.12 -2.45
N PRO A 109 -17.73 -12.48 -2.94
CA PRO A 109 -17.23 -11.95 -4.20
C PRO A 109 -18.18 -12.19 -5.37
N ALA A 110 -18.80 -13.37 -5.47
CA ALA A 110 -19.77 -13.67 -6.52
C ALA A 110 -21.05 -12.83 -6.38
N LEU A 111 -21.53 -12.61 -5.15
CA LEU A 111 -22.74 -11.85 -4.86
C LEU A 111 -22.59 -10.36 -5.22
N TYR A 112 -21.44 -9.74 -4.90
CA TYR A 112 -21.18 -8.32 -5.18
C TYR A 112 -20.50 -8.05 -6.53
N TYR A 113 -20.08 -9.08 -7.26
CA TYR A 113 -19.49 -8.94 -8.59
C TYR A 113 -20.32 -8.09 -9.58
N PRO A 114 -21.67 -8.21 -9.64
CA PRO A 114 -22.49 -7.39 -10.54
C PRO A 114 -22.33 -5.88 -10.33
N LEU A 115 -22.08 -5.42 -9.10
CA LEU A 115 -21.84 -3.99 -8.83
C LEU A 115 -20.64 -3.50 -9.65
N LEU A 116 -19.51 -4.22 -9.61
CA LEU A 116 -18.32 -3.85 -10.38
C LEU A 116 -18.57 -3.97 -11.89
N ALA A 117 -19.18 -5.07 -12.33
CA ALA A 117 -19.44 -5.33 -13.73
C ALA A 117 -20.37 -4.27 -14.36
N CYS A 118 -21.33 -3.72 -13.61
CA CYS A 118 -22.17 -2.61 -14.08
C CYS A 118 -21.37 -1.34 -14.41
N GLY A 119 -20.25 -1.12 -13.74
CA GLY A 119 -19.37 0.04 -13.95
C GLY A 119 -18.50 -0.06 -15.21
N THR A 120 -18.28 -1.24 -15.80
CA THR A 120 -17.38 -1.41 -16.95
C THR A 120 -18.03 -1.12 -18.28
N LEU A 121 -19.35 -1.30 -18.39
CA LEU A 121 -20.06 -1.15 -19.65
C LEU A 121 -20.28 0.32 -20.05
N HIS A 122 -20.09 1.27 -19.13
CA HIS A 122 -20.28 2.71 -19.35
C HIS A 122 -21.57 3.05 -20.12
N ASN A 123 -22.64 2.30 -19.86
CA ASN A 123 -23.92 2.41 -20.56
C ASN A 123 -25.05 2.72 -19.59
N LYS A 124 -26.15 3.29 -20.11
CA LYS A 124 -27.32 3.66 -19.31
C LYS A 124 -27.89 2.46 -18.53
N VAL A 125 -27.95 1.29 -19.19
CA VAL A 125 -28.47 0.05 -18.59
C VAL A 125 -27.64 -0.39 -17.38
N GLY A 126 -26.31 -0.39 -17.49
CA GLY A 126 -25.40 -0.75 -16.42
C GLY A 126 -25.52 0.20 -15.23
N TYR A 127 -25.62 1.51 -15.46
CA TYR A 127 -25.80 2.46 -14.36
C TYR A 127 -27.17 2.36 -13.67
N VAL A 128 -28.24 2.05 -14.40
CA VAL A 128 -29.56 1.78 -13.80
C VAL A 128 -29.54 0.52 -12.93
N LEU A 129 -29.00 -0.59 -13.47
CA LEU A 129 -28.87 -1.84 -12.72
C LEU A 129 -27.96 -1.69 -11.49
N GLY A 130 -26.83 -1.00 -11.64
CA GLY A 130 -25.91 -0.69 -10.54
C GLY A 130 -26.54 0.18 -9.46
N SER A 131 -27.35 1.18 -9.85
CA SER A 131 -28.08 2.03 -8.89
C SER A 131 -29.09 1.22 -8.09
N LEU A 132 -29.90 0.41 -8.76
CA LEU A 132 -30.90 -0.45 -8.12
C LEU A 132 -30.23 -1.42 -7.11
N LEU A 133 -29.19 -2.13 -7.54
CA LEU A 133 -28.43 -3.04 -6.67
C LEU A 133 -27.79 -2.33 -5.47
N SER A 134 -27.24 -1.13 -5.68
CA SER A 134 -26.64 -0.34 -4.60
C SER A 134 -27.68 0.10 -3.58
N TRP A 135 -28.88 0.51 -4.02
CA TRP A 135 -29.99 0.89 -3.15
C TRP A 135 -30.58 -0.30 -2.41
N THR A 136 -30.71 -1.47 -3.03
CA THR A 136 -31.18 -2.68 -2.34
C THR A 136 -30.23 -3.09 -1.23
N HIS A 137 -28.92 -3.14 -1.51
CA HIS A 137 -27.93 -3.50 -0.48
C HIS A 137 -27.85 -2.47 0.64
N PHE A 138 -27.90 -1.18 0.30
CA PHE A 138 -27.86 -0.10 1.28
C PHE A 138 -29.13 -0.07 2.15
N GLY A 139 -30.30 -0.12 1.52
CA GLY A 139 -31.59 -0.05 2.20
C GLY A 139 -31.80 -1.21 3.17
N VAL A 140 -31.52 -2.44 2.73
CA VAL A 140 -31.67 -3.62 3.61
C VAL A 140 -30.68 -3.58 4.77
N LEU A 141 -29.42 -3.20 4.53
CA LEU A 141 -28.43 -3.09 5.61
C LEU A 141 -28.85 -2.05 6.67
N VAL A 142 -29.31 -0.88 6.22
CA VAL A 142 -29.76 0.18 7.14
C VAL A 142 -30.99 -0.27 7.91
N TRP A 143 -31.95 -0.92 7.25
CA TRP A 143 -33.15 -1.44 7.89
C TRP A 143 -32.80 -2.48 8.98
N GLN A 144 -31.99 -3.49 8.66
CA GLN A 144 -31.56 -4.52 9.63
C GLN A 144 -30.89 -3.92 10.87
N ILE A 145 -30.11 -2.84 10.70
CA ILE A 145 -29.41 -2.16 11.79
C ILE A 145 -30.36 -1.32 12.65
N ILE A 146 -31.38 -0.69 12.05
CA ILE A 146 -32.39 0.09 12.78
C ILE A 146 -33.26 -0.82 13.65
N ASP A 147 -33.67 -1.98 13.11
CA ASP A 147 -34.49 -2.95 13.85
C ASP A 147 -33.73 -3.55 15.03
N CYS A 148 -32.49 -3.99 14.79
CA CYS A 148 -31.70 -4.73 15.76
C CYS A 148 -30.33 -4.07 16.02
N PRO A 149 -30.29 -2.89 16.69
CA PRO A 149 -29.04 -2.19 16.96
C PRO A 149 -28.19 -2.88 18.04
N LYS A 150 -28.80 -3.77 18.83
CA LYS A 150 -28.16 -4.45 19.96
C LYS A 150 -27.97 -5.93 19.67
N THR A 151 -26.73 -6.43 19.76
CA THR A 151 -26.43 -7.84 19.55
C THR A 151 -25.61 -8.44 20.72
N PRO A 152 -25.81 -9.72 21.06
CA PRO A 152 -25.15 -10.37 22.19
C PRO A 152 -23.74 -10.91 21.89
N VAL A 153 -23.20 -10.73 20.68
CA VAL A 153 -22.01 -11.49 20.23
C VAL A 153 -20.71 -11.11 20.95
N ILE A 154 -20.36 -9.82 20.98
CA ILE A 154 -19.10 -9.33 21.60
C ILE A 154 -19.40 -8.21 22.58
N HIS A 155 -20.09 -7.19 22.09
CA HIS A 155 -20.49 -6.03 22.88
C HIS A 155 -21.86 -5.55 22.40
N LYS A 156 -22.62 -4.92 23.29
CA LYS A 156 -24.00 -4.47 23.06
C LYS A 156 -24.21 -3.77 21.72
N HIS A 157 -23.27 -2.94 21.27
CA HIS A 157 -23.37 -2.19 20.00
C HIS A 157 -22.28 -2.55 18.98
N TYR A 158 -21.64 -3.71 19.12
CA TYR A 158 -20.52 -4.10 18.26
C TYR A 158 -20.91 -4.19 16.77
N SER A 159 -22.05 -4.84 16.47
CA SER A 159 -22.55 -5.01 15.10
C SER A 159 -22.75 -3.66 14.39
N LEU A 160 -23.31 -2.68 15.12
CA LEU A 160 -23.52 -1.32 14.62
C LEU A 160 -22.20 -0.67 14.22
N PHE A 161 -21.22 -0.62 15.13
CA PHE A 161 -19.94 0.02 14.89
C PHE A 161 -19.10 -0.68 13.82
N SER A 162 -19.14 -2.02 13.75
CA SER A 162 -18.42 -2.80 12.75
C SER A 162 -19.01 -2.61 11.35
N SER A 163 -20.31 -2.33 11.25
CA SER A 163 -21.00 -2.10 9.97
C SER A 163 -20.80 -0.69 9.41
N LEU A 164 -20.31 0.29 10.19
CA LEU A 164 -20.15 1.68 9.75
C LEU A 164 -19.34 1.85 8.44
N PRO A 165 -18.17 1.19 8.25
CA PRO A 165 -17.44 1.29 7.00
C PRO A 165 -18.22 0.69 5.82
N GLN A 166 -18.98 -0.39 6.05
CA GLN A 166 -19.84 -1.00 5.04
C GLN A 166 -20.96 -0.06 4.61
N ILE A 167 -21.64 0.60 5.57
CA ILE A 167 -22.68 1.59 5.30
C ILE A 167 -22.09 2.76 4.51
N ALA A 168 -20.94 3.28 4.91
CA ALA A 168 -20.27 4.38 4.20
C ALA A 168 -19.89 4.01 2.76
N CYS A 169 -19.35 2.80 2.53
CA CYS A 169 -19.03 2.33 1.19
C CYS A 169 -20.28 2.13 0.32
N LEU A 170 -21.36 1.57 0.86
CA LEU A 170 -22.62 1.40 0.13
C LEU A 170 -23.33 2.73 -0.13
N ALA A 171 -23.30 3.67 0.82
CA ALA A 171 -23.79 5.03 0.66
C ALA A 171 -23.04 5.74 -0.49
N PHE A 172 -21.72 5.61 -0.54
CA PHE A 172 -20.93 6.14 -1.65
C PHE A 172 -21.37 5.56 -3.00
N LEU A 173 -21.59 4.23 -3.09
CA LEU A 173 -22.09 3.60 -4.32
C LEU A 173 -23.49 4.08 -4.69
N SER A 174 -24.37 4.21 -3.70
CA SER A 174 -25.76 4.68 -3.87
C SER A 174 -25.86 6.09 -4.47
N PHE A 175 -24.87 6.93 -4.22
CA PHE A 175 -24.76 8.26 -4.80
C PHE A 175 -24.01 8.26 -6.14
N GLN A 176 -22.94 7.45 -6.24
CA GLN A 176 -22.05 7.47 -7.40
C GLN A 176 -22.68 6.88 -8.67
N TYR A 177 -23.45 5.79 -8.59
CA TYR A 177 -24.10 5.22 -9.79
C TYR A 177 -25.14 6.17 -10.40
N PRO A 178 -26.06 6.79 -9.62
CA PRO A 178 -26.97 7.80 -10.17
C PRO A 178 -26.25 9.03 -10.74
N LEU A 179 -25.16 9.47 -10.09
CA LEU A 179 -24.37 10.59 -10.60
C LEU A 179 -23.76 10.28 -11.98
N LEU A 180 -23.22 9.07 -12.18
CA LEU A 180 -22.70 8.62 -13.46
C LEU A 180 -23.82 8.45 -14.51
N LEU A 181 -24.99 7.94 -14.11
CA LEU A 181 -26.17 7.88 -14.97
C LEU A 181 -26.58 9.27 -15.47
N PHE A 182 -26.62 10.27 -14.58
CA PHE A 182 -26.97 11.65 -14.91
C PHE A 182 -25.94 12.28 -15.86
N LYS A 183 -24.64 12.03 -15.64
CA LYS A 183 -23.58 12.47 -16.57
C LYS A 183 -23.69 11.81 -17.95
N GLY A 184 -24.08 10.54 -17.99
CA GLY A 184 -24.36 9.82 -19.23
C GLY A 184 -25.59 10.34 -19.98
N LEU A 185 -26.62 10.83 -19.26
CA LEU A 185 -27.80 11.48 -19.84
C LEU A 185 -27.47 12.84 -20.45
N LYS A 186 -26.59 13.62 -19.80
CA LYS A 186 -26.14 14.93 -20.29
C LYS A 186 -25.22 14.85 -21.52
N GLY A 187 -24.99 13.65 -22.05
CA GLY A 187 -24.16 13.41 -23.24
C GLY A 187 -22.65 13.64 -23.02
N THR A 188 -22.24 13.85 -21.77
CA THR A 188 -20.86 14.17 -21.38
C THR A 188 -19.91 12.96 -21.42
N GLU A 189 -20.42 11.73 -21.50
CA GLU A 189 -19.64 10.48 -21.52
C GLU A 189 -19.89 9.67 -22.82
N LYS A 190 -19.51 10.21 -23.99
CA LYS A 190 -19.27 9.36 -25.18
C LYS A 190 -17.84 8.81 -25.14
N ASN A 191 -17.47 8.14 -24.05
CA ASN A 191 -16.12 7.61 -23.88
C ASN A 191 -15.94 6.37 -24.74
N ASN A 192 -15.31 6.53 -25.90
CA ASN A 192 -14.70 5.39 -26.59
C ASN A 192 -13.42 4.99 -25.85
N ALA A 193 -13.06 3.71 -25.81
CA ALA A 193 -11.81 3.23 -25.20
C ALA A 193 -10.53 3.91 -25.77
N THR A 194 -10.65 4.57 -26.92
CA THR A 194 -9.61 5.40 -27.55
C THR A 194 -9.41 6.76 -26.86
N GLU A 195 -10.42 7.29 -26.17
CA GLU A 195 -10.34 8.57 -25.45
C GLU A 195 -9.58 8.44 -24.12
N ASP A 196 -9.73 7.32 -23.41
CA ASP A 196 -9.02 7.02 -22.14
C ASP A 196 -7.49 7.01 -22.32
N LEU A 197 -7.01 6.46 -23.44
CA LEU A 197 -5.58 6.42 -23.76
C LEU A 197 -5.02 7.81 -24.10
N SER A 198 -5.90 8.76 -24.43
CA SER A 198 -5.57 10.14 -24.77
C SER A 198 -5.94 11.17 -23.71
N SER A 199 -6.13 10.73 -22.46
CA SER A 199 -6.46 11.63 -21.37
C SER A 199 -5.42 12.75 -21.22
N SER A 200 -5.87 13.91 -20.72
CA SER A 200 -5.01 15.05 -20.39
C SER A 200 -3.84 14.65 -19.48
N TYR A 201 -4.06 13.71 -18.56
CA TYR A 201 -3.06 13.20 -17.63
C TYR A 201 -1.80 12.67 -18.34
N TYR A 202 -1.95 11.80 -19.34
CA TYR A 202 -0.79 11.20 -20.03
C TYR A 202 0.00 12.26 -20.82
N ARG A 203 -0.71 13.20 -21.43
CA ARG A 203 -0.10 14.35 -22.14
C ARG A 203 0.65 15.27 -21.18
N ASP A 204 0.03 15.63 -20.05
CA ASP A 204 0.60 16.54 -19.06
C ASP A 204 1.80 15.91 -18.36
N TYR A 205 1.80 14.60 -18.13
CA TYR A 205 2.94 13.86 -17.62
C TYR A 205 4.17 14.00 -18.55
N VAL A 206 4.00 13.72 -19.84
CA VAL A 206 5.08 13.83 -20.84
C VAL A 206 5.50 15.30 -21.01
N LYS A 207 4.56 16.24 -21.03
CA LYS A 207 4.84 17.68 -21.10
C LYS A 207 5.66 18.14 -19.90
N LYS A 208 5.34 17.69 -18.69
CA LYS A 208 6.12 17.99 -17.47
C LYS A 208 7.52 17.41 -17.55
N MET A 209 7.69 16.18 -18.07
CA MET A 209 9.02 15.59 -18.27
C MET A 209 9.89 16.40 -19.23
N LEU A 210 9.34 16.83 -20.37
CA LEU A 210 10.05 17.66 -21.36
C LEU A 210 10.34 19.07 -20.84
N ASN A 211 9.39 19.68 -20.13
CA ASN A 211 9.52 21.04 -19.59
C ASN A 211 10.43 21.12 -18.37
N LYS A 212 10.63 20.02 -17.62
CA LYS A 212 11.51 20.00 -16.45
C LYS A 212 12.94 20.46 -16.78
N LYS A 213 13.41 20.24 -18.01
CA LYS A 213 14.71 20.75 -18.49
C LYS A 213 14.82 22.29 -18.43
N LYS A 214 13.70 23.02 -18.52
CA LYS A 214 13.66 24.49 -18.43
C LYS A 214 13.64 25.01 -16.98
N SER A 215 13.18 24.20 -16.01
CA SER A 215 13.02 24.63 -14.61
C SER A 215 14.20 24.27 -13.70
N THR A 216 15.21 23.54 -14.18
CA THR A 216 16.42 23.19 -13.42
C THR A 216 17.43 24.35 -13.36
N LYS A 217 16.98 25.61 -13.36
CA LYS A 217 17.79 26.71 -12.80
C LYS A 217 17.73 26.54 -11.29
N ILE A 218 18.63 25.71 -10.76
CA ILE A 218 18.81 25.54 -9.32
C ILE A 218 19.17 26.92 -8.78
N SER A 219 18.28 27.52 -8.01
CA SER A 219 18.60 28.71 -7.22
C SER A 219 19.74 28.31 -6.27
N THR A 220 20.95 28.76 -6.57
CA THR A 220 22.18 28.58 -5.77
C THR A 220 22.16 29.43 -4.50
N SER A 221 21.02 29.53 -3.83
CA SER A 221 20.95 30.01 -2.46
C SER A 221 21.02 28.79 -1.56
N SER A 222 22.22 28.45 -1.12
CA SER A 222 22.43 27.55 0.01
C SER A 222 21.67 28.11 1.21
N THR A 223 20.47 27.61 1.46
CA THR A 223 19.70 27.98 2.65
C THR A 223 20.51 27.57 3.88
N ASP A 224 20.78 28.55 4.75
CA ASP A 224 21.36 28.34 6.08
C ASP A 224 20.73 27.14 6.77
N LYS A 225 21.51 26.42 7.58
CA LYS A 225 21.05 25.22 8.30
C LYS A 225 19.71 25.53 8.97
N PRO A 226 18.61 24.86 8.58
CA PRO A 226 17.28 25.24 9.05
C PRO A 226 17.20 25.07 10.57
N LYS A 227 16.58 26.05 11.24
CA LYS A 227 16.33 26.01 12.69
C LYS A 227 15.55 24.73 13.04
N LEU A 228 15.74 24.18 14.24
CA LEU A 228 15.09 22.95 14.72
C LEU A 228 13.57 22.84 14.40
N PRO A 229 12.73 23.89 14.57
CA PRO A 229 11.31 23.83 14.19
C PRO A 229 11.06 23.68 12.69
N GLN A 230 11.91 24.24 11.83
CA GLN A 230 11.80 24.06 10.38
C GLN A 230 12.11 22.61 9.99
N ARG A 231 13.11 21.97 10.61
CA ARG A 231 13.40 20.54 10.40
C ARG A 231 12.25 19.64 10.80
N ILE A 232 11.59 19.93 11.93
CA ILE A 232 10.42 19.17 12.39
C ILE A 232 9.26 19.35 11.41
N THR A 233 9.01 20.60 10.99
CA THR A 233 7.96 20.91 10.01
C THR A 233 8.20 20.21 8.67
N ASP A 234 9.45 20.21 8.19
CA ASP A 234 9.84 19.54 6.95
C ASP A 234 9.74 18.01 7.08
N ALA A 235 10.08 17.44 8.25
CA ALA A 235 9.89 16.03 8.53
C ALA A 235 8.40 15.64 8.51
N VAL A 236 7.54 16.43 9.15
CA VAL A 236 6.08 16.22 9.14
C VAL A 236 5.51 16.37 7.72
N LYS A 237 5.92 17.41 6.97
CA LYS A 237 5.54 17.59 5.56
C LYS A 237 6.01 16.43 4.68
N SER A 238 7.17 15.83 4.98
CA SER A 238 7.68 14.66 4.26
C SER A 238 6.88 13.37 4.55
N TYR A 239 6.09 13.40 5.62
CA TYR A 239 5.29 12.29 6.09
C TYR A 239 3.83 12.40 5.62
N ILE A 240 3.32 13.63 5.55
CA ILE A 240 2.00 13.94 5.00
C ILE A 240 2.04 13.82 3.48
N TYR A 241 1.11 13.04 2.94
CA TYR A 241 0.95 12.92 1.49
C TYR A 241 0.32 14.20 0.92
N THR A 242 1.07 14.95 0.11
CA THR A 242 0.53 16.03 -0.71
C THR A 242 0.30 15.54 -2.15
N PRO A 243 -0.93 15.66 -2.71
CA PRO A 243 -1.19 15.35 -4.11
C PRO A 243 -0.26 16.14 -5.05
N GLU A 244 0.24 15.52 -6.12
CA GLU A 244 1.05 16.19 -7.14
C GLU A 244 0.32 16.13 -8.48
N ASP A 245 0.19 17.27 -9.16
CA ASP A 245 -0.70 17.44 -10.32
C ASP A 245 -0.46 16.46 -11.48
N ALA A 246 0.78 16.00 -11.65
CA ALA A 246 1.18 15.12 -12.74
C ALA A 246 1.44 13.68 -12.27
N PHE A 247 0.79 13.19 -11.22
CA PHE A 247 0.91 11.79 -10.83
C PHE A 247 -0.40 11.22 -10.28
N ARG A 248 -0.91 10.18 -10.94
CA ARG A 248 -2.07 9.40 -10.50
C ARG A 248 -1.63 8.02 -10.07
N PHE A 249 -2.11 7.57 -8.92
CA PHE A 249 -1.83 6.24 -8.40
C PHE A 249 -2.43 5.12 -9.26
N PRO A 250 -1.80 3.94 -9.31
CA PRO A 250 -2.45 2.72 -9.78
C PRO A 250 -3.75 2.43 -9.02
N LEU A 251 -4.74 1.82 -9.69
CA LEU A 251 -6.01 1.46 -9.03
C LEU A 251 -5.79 0.50 -7.86
N LYS A 252 -4.93 -0.49 -8.05
CA LYS A 252 -4.65 -1.53 -7.05
C LYS A 252 -4.03 -0.96 -5.77
N LEU A 253 -3.20 0.06 -5.89
CA LEU A 253 -2.67 0.78 -4.74
C LEU A 253 -3.76 1.57 -4.00
N ALA A 254 -4.65 2.25 -4.73
CA ALA A 254 -5.75 2.99 -4.12
C ALA A 254 -6.69 2.06 -3.33
N ILE A 255 -7.00 0.89 -3.90
CA ILE A 255 -7.75 -0.16 -3.20
C ILE A 255 -6.99 -0.61 -1.95
N SER A 256 -5.70 -0.94 -2.08
CA SER A 256 -4.87 -1.37 -0.95
C SER A 256 -4.83 -0.34 0.19
N GLY A 257 -4.74 0.95 -0.11
CA GLY A 257 -4.74 2.01 0.89
C GLY A 257 -6.05 2.09 1.70
N VAL A 258 -7.20 2.01 1.03
CA VAL A 258 -8.50 2.07 1.71
C VAL A 258 -8.82 0.78 2.44
N VAL A 259 -8.54 -0.38 1.84
CA VAL A 259 -8.68 -1.69 2.50
C VAL A 259 -7.84 -1.72 3.78
N SER A 260 -6.57 -1.29 3.71
CA SER A 260 -5.68 -1.15 4.86
C SER A 260 -6.27 -0.27 5.97
N PHE A 261 -6.89 0.85 5.61
CA PHE A 261 -7.52 1.76 6.56
C PHE A 261 -8.77 1.15 7.23
N ILE A 262 -9.63 0.47 6.46
CA ILE A 262 -10.80 -0.24 7.00
C ILE A 262 -10.33 -1.37 7.93
N THR A 263 -9.30 -2.12 7.55
CA THR A 263 -8.71 -3.15 8.41
C THR A 263 -8.22 -2.58 9.74
N LEU A 264 -7.51 -1.45 9.72
CA LEU A 264 -7.04 -0.77 10.92
C LEU A 264 -8.21 -0.43 11.86
N TYR A 265 -9.30 0.09 11.31
CA TYR A 265 -10.52 0.37 12.06
C TYR A 265 -11.17 -0.88 12.66
N GLN A 266 -11.36 -1.94 11.86
CA GLN A 266 -12.02 -3.17 12.30
C GLN A 266 -11.22 -3.89 13.39
N MET A 267 -9.90 -3.99 13.23
CA MET A 267 -9.00 -4.55 14.25
C MET A 267 -9.02 -3.74 15.54
N GLY A 268 -8.98 -2.40 15.43
CA GLY A 268 -9.05 -1.50 16.58
C GLY A 268 -10.35 -1.66 17.37
N LEU A 269 -11.48 -1.70 16.66
CA LEU A 269 -12.79 -1.91 17.25
C LEU A 269 -12.90 -3.27 17.97
N LEU A 270 -12.41 -4.34 17.34
CA LEU A 270 -12.42 -5.67 17.94
C LEU A 270 -11.60 -5.74 19.22
N LEU A 271 -10.37 -5.22 19.21
CA LEU A 271 -9.50 -5.25 20.39
C LEU A 271 -10.09 -4.44 21.56
N ILE A 272 -10.64 -3.26 21.29
CA ILE A 272 -11.32 -2.44 22.32
C ILE A 272 -12.55 -3.17 22.86
N SER A 273 -13.45 -3.64 21.98
CA SER A 273 -14.72 -4.24 22.39
C SER A 273 -14.60 -5.60 23.06
N ALA A 274 -13.54 -6.36 22.79
CA ALA A 274 -13.31 -7.66 23.43
C ALA A 274 -12.65 -7.52 24.81
N VAL A 275 -11.66 -6.63 24.95
CA VAL A 275 -10.82 -6.58 26.16
C VAL A 275 -11.32 -5.56 27.19
N VAL A 276 -11.70 -4.36 26.78
CA VAL A 276 -12.07 -3.27 27.71
C VAL A 276 -13.29 -3.63 28.57
N PRO A 277 -14.40 -4.17 28.02
CA PRO A 277 -15.55 -4.56 28.84
C PRO A 277 -15.22 -5.65 29.87
N SER A 278 -14.33 -6.58 29.53
CA SER A 278 -13.87 -7.63 30.43
C SER A 278 -13.07 -7.05 31.60
N LEU A 279 -12.19 -6.08 31.33
CA LEU A 279 -11.45 -5.35 32.37
C LEU A 279 -12.35 -4.51 33.27
N GLN A 280 -13.34 -3.83 32.69
CA GLN A 280 -14.31 -3.03 33.45
C GLN A 280 -15.20 -3.90 34.33
N THR A 281 -15.65 -5.06 33.83
CA THR A 281 -16.41 -6.03 34.61
C THR A 281 -15.58 -6.59 35.76
N ALA A 282 -14.30 -6.92 35.50
CA ALA A 282 -13.39 -7.37 36.53
C ALA A 282 -13.13 -6.30 37.61
N ARG A 283 -13.02 -5.01 37.23
CA ARG A 283 -12.88 -3.91 38.20
C ARG A 283 -14.13 -3.73 39.07
N LEU A 284 -15.31 -3.77 38.46
CA LEU A 284 -16.58 -3.59 39.18
C LEU A 284 -16.91 -4.78 40.10
N GLY A 285 -16.33 -5.95 39.85
CA GLY A 285 -16.48 -7.14 40.69
C GLY A 285 -15.50 -7.23 41.86
N VAL A 286 -14.64 -6.22 42.09
CA VAL A 286 -13.69 -6.23 43.21
C VAL A 286 -14.42 -5.89 44.51
N ASN A 287 -14.68 -6.92 45.32
CA ASN A 287 -15.32 -6.83 46.63
C ASN A 287 -14.37 -7.32 47.75
N GLU A 288 -14.83 -7.28 49.00
CA GLU A 288 -14.09 -7.76 50.17
C GLU A 288 -13.67 -9.25 50.07
N ASP A 289 -14.42 -10.07 49.33
CA ASP A 289 -14.07 -11.47 49.09
C ASP A 289 -12.74 -11.63 48.35
N VAL A 290 -12.39 -10.69 47.48
CA VAL A 290 -11.09 -10.67 46.79
C VAL A 290 -9.96 -10.39 47.78
N ALA A 291 -10.20 -9.53 48.78
CA ALA A 291 -9.24 -9.28 49.85
C ALA A 291 -9.05 -10.52 50.73
N ASN A 292 -10.14 -11.25 51.04
CA ASN A 292 -10.06 -12.53 51.77
C ASN A 292 -9.29 -13.60 50.97
N LEU A 293 -9.47 -13.65 49.66
CA LEU A 293 -8.76 -14.57 48.77
C LEU A 293 -7.26 -14.26 48.70
N LEU A 294 -6.89 -12.98 48.57
CA LEU A 294 -5.48 -12.53 48.62
C LEU A 294 -4.81 -12.86 49.96
N ALA A 295 -5.53 -12.68 51.08
CA ALA A 295 -5.05 -13.09 52.39
C ALA A 295 -4.85 -14.61 52.48
N GLY A 296 -5.72 -15.41 51.85
CA GLY A 296 -5.57 -16.87 51.70
C GLY A 296 -4.30 -17.27 50.92
N PHE A 297 -3.90 -16.47 49.93
CA PHE A 297 -2.62 -16.62 49.21
C PHE A 297 -1.40 -16.06 49.96
N ARG A 298 -1.57 -15.65 51.24
CA ARG A 298 -0.52 -15.04 52.09
C ARG A 298 0.03 -13.71 51.55
N ILE A 299 -0.74 -13.00 50.73
CA ILE A 299 -0.37 -11.65 50.26
C ILE A 299 -1.05 -10.63 51.19
N MET A 300 -0.31 -10.15 52.19
CA MET A 300 -0.78 -9.12 53.14
C MET A 300 -0.42 -7.72 52.62
N LEU A 301 -1.39 -7.02 52.00
CA LEU A 301 -1.20 -5.65 51.51
C LEU A 301 -1.43 -4.59 52.59
N SER A 302 -2.46 -4.75 53.43
CA SER A 302 -2.79 -3.87 54.55
C SER A 302 -3.63 -4.65 55.58
N PRO A 303 -3.59 -4.31 56.88
CA PRO A 303 -4.49 -4.87 57.89
C PRO A 303 -5.97 -4.53 57.64
N ASP A 304 -6.29 -3.44 56.93
CA ASP A 304 -7.67 -3.05 56.63
C ASP A 304 -8.14 -3.60 55.27
N LYS A 305 -9.25 -4.35 55.28
CA LYS A 305 -9.83 -4.97 54.07
C LYS A 305 -10.36 -3.93 53.08
N HIS A 306 -10.91 -2.81 53.55
CA HIS A 306 -11.41 -1.75 52.66
C HIS A 306 -10.27 -1.05 51.93
N GLU A 307 -9.13 -0.89 52.61
CA GLU A 307 -7.91 -0.36 51.99
C GLU A 307 -7.37 -1.31 50.90
N VAL A 308 -7.38 -2.63 51.13
CA VAL A 308 -6.98 -3.61 50.10
C VAL A 308 -7.85 -3.50 48.86
N VAL A 309 -9.18 -3.39 49.01
CA VAL A 309 -10.10 -3.21 47.88
C VAL A 309 -9.75 -1.95 47.09
N ARG A 310 -9.53 -0.81 47.77
CA ARG A 310 -9.14 0.45 47.13
C ARG A 310 -7.83 0.31 46.33
N ILE A 311 -6.84 -0.39 46.89
CA ILE A 311 -5.54 -0.61 46.24
C ILE A 311 -5.71 -1.47 44.97
N VAL A 312 -6.44 -2.59 45.06
CA VAL A 312 -6.66 -3.49 43.92
C VAL A 312 -7.43 -2.79 42.80
N VAL A 313 -8.46 -1.99 43.14
CA VAL A 313 -9.20 -1.19 42.16
C VAL A 313 -8.30 -0.19 41.45
N TYR A 314 -7.40 0.48 42.19
CA TYR A 314 -6.43 1.43 41.62
C TYR A 314 -5.47 0.74 40.64
N TYR A 315 -4.91 -0.42 40.99
CA TYR A 315 -4.03 -1.17 40.09
C TYR A 315 -4.76 -1.68 38.84
N MET A 316 -6.00 -2.18 38.99
CA MET A 316 -6.86 -2.55 37.86
C MET A 316 -7.21 -1.35 36.97
N TRP A 317 -7.30 -0.14 37.53
CA TRP A 317 -7.43 1.11 36.78
C TRP A 317 -6.19 1.41 35.95
N CYS A 318 -5.00 1.31 36.52
CA CYS A 318 -3.75 1.47 35.78
C CYS A 318 -3.65 0.49 34.61
N VAL A 319 -4.05 -0.78 34.79
CA VAL A 319 -4.03 -1.79 33.71
C VAL A 319 -4.96 -1.42 32.55
N GLU A 320 -6.19 -0.97 32.81
CA GLU A 320 -7.10 -0.51 31.74
C GLU A 320 -6.51 0.69 30.99
N VAL A 321 -5.97 1.68 31.71
CA VAL A 321 -5.36 2.86 31.10
C VAL A 321 -4.15 2.48 30.24
N CYS A 322 -3.31 1.55 30.70
CA CYS A 322 -2.19 1.00 29.92
C CYS A 322 -2.66 0.33 28.63
N TYR A 323 -3.73 -0.46 28.70
CA TYR A 323 -4.26 -1.15 27.53
C TYR A 323 -4.84 -0.17 26.49
N ILE A 324 -5.65 0.79 26.93
CA ILE A 324 -6.24 1.80 26.05
C ILE A 324 -5.14 2.66 25.41
N SER A 325 -4.15 3.10 26.18
CA SER A 325 -3.01 3.86 25.65
C SER A 325 -2.17 3.05 24.66
N ALA A 326 -1.90 1.77 24.92
CA ALA A 326 -1.22 0.88 23.98
C ALA A 326 -1.97 0.75 22.64
N MET A 327 -3.29 0.56 22.70
CA MET A 327 -4.16 0.47 21.53
C MET A 327 -4.15 1.75 20.70
N THR A 328 -4.30 2.91 21.35
CA THR A 328 -4.28 4.21 20.65
C THR A 328 -2.92 4.49 20.02
N LEU A 329 -1.82 4.15 20.72
CA LEU A 329 -0.46 4.29 20.20
C LEU A 329 -0.24 3.39 18.97
N SER A 330 -0.64 2.12 19.04
CA SER A 330 -0.58 1.16 17.93
C SER A 330 -1.38 1.66 16.71
N GLY A 331 -2.59 2.16 16.94
CA GLY A 331 -3.43 2.74 15.89
C GLY A 331 -2.79 3.96 15.23
N LEU A 332 -2.23 4.88 16.02
CA LEU A 332 -1.57 6.09 15.52
C LEU A 332 -0.30 5.76 14.74
N VAL A 333 0.51 4.80 15.22
CA VAL A 333 1.72 4.34 14.53
C VAL A 333 1.36 3.72 13.17
N ASN A 334 0.37 2.84 13.09
CA ASN A 334 -0.03 2.26 11.81
C ASN A 334 -0.63 3.29 10.85
N LEU A 335 -1.48 4.20 11.34
CA LEU A 335 -2.01 5.29 10.51
C LEU A 335 -0.87 6.14 9.94
N ALA A 336 0.11 6.47 10.77
CA ALA A 336 1.28 7.18 10.35
C ALA A 336 2.03 6.36 9.26
N MET A 337 2.34 5.09 9.54
CA MET A 337 3.10 4.24 8.63
C MET A 337 2.42 4.05 7.27
N LEU A 338 1.08 4.01 7.23
CA LEU A 338 0.31 3.99 5.99
C LEU A 338 0.50 5.27 5.17
N MET A 339 0.46 6.45 5.80
CA MET A 339 0.73 7.73 5.13
C MET A 339 2.14 7.75 4.55
N ARG A 340 3.13 7.31 5.32
CA ARG A 340 4.52 7.21 4.86
C ARG A 340 4.67 6.23 3.69
N SER A 341 3.99 5.09 3.76
CA SER A 341 4.04 4.08 2.70
C SER A 341 3.48 4.61 1.38
N MET A 342 2.40 5.41 1.41
CA MET A 342 1.87 6.06 0.21
C MET A 342 2.88 7.02 -0.45
N VAL A 343 3.62 7.79 0.35
CA VAL A 343 4.67 8.70 -0.14
C VAL A 343 5.83 7.90 -0.75
N LEU A 344 6.29 6.86 -0.05
CA LEU A 344 7.39 6.01 -0.52
C LEU A 344 7.02 5.24 -1.80
N HIS A 345 5.77 4.79 -1.89
CA HIS A 345 5.28 4.12 -3.08
C HIS A 345 5.32 5.02 -4.31
N ARG A 346 4.88 6.28 -4.16
CA ARG A 346 4.97 7.29 -5.22
C ARG A 346 6.41 7.48 -5.68
N SER A 347 7.36 7.63 -4.73
CA SER A 347 8.77 7.84 -5.10
C SER A 347 9.36 6.61 -5.80
N ASN A 348 9.07 5.41 -5.31
CA ASN A 348 9.59 4.16 -5.88
C ASN A 348 9.03 3.93 -7.29
N LEU A 349 7.74 4.16 -7.51
CA LEU A 349 7.12 4.01 -8.82
C LEU A 349 7.68 5.04 -9.82
N LYS A 350 7.88 6.30 -9.41
CA LYS A 350 8.53 7.32 -10.24
C LYS A 350 10.00 7.01 -10.54
N GLY A 351 10.74 6.47 -9.58
CA GLY A 351 12.11 6.01 -9.79
C GLY A 351 12.17 4.90 -10.84
N LEU A 352 11.24 3.94 -10.77
CA LEU A 352 11.15 2.87 -11.77
C LEU A 352 10.73 3.36 -13.15
N TYR A 353 9.87 4.37 -13.25
CA TYR A 353 9.56 5.01 -14.54
C TYR A 353 10.78 5.70 -15.18
N ARG A 354 11.78 6.09 -14.39
CA ARG A 354 13.05 6.64 -14.89
C ARG A 354 14.05 5.54 -15.29
N GLY A 355 13.80 4.30 -14.89
CA GLY A 355 14.77 3.22 -15.02
C GLY A 355 15.78 3.16 -13.88
N ASP A 356 15.56 3.89 -12.77
CA ASP A 356 16.45 3.91 -11.59
C ASP A 356 16.25 2.63 -10.75
N SER A 357 16.42 1.45 -11.34
CA SER A 357 16.15 0.17 -10.68
C SER A 357 17.06 -0.09 -9.48
N TYR A 358 18.31 0.37 -9.55
CA TYR A 358 19.28 0.20 -8.48
C TYR A 358 18.87 0.97 -7.21
N ASN A 359 18.37 2.20 -7.35
CA ASN A 359 17.93 3.02 -6.22
C ASN A 359 16.68 2.46 -5.53
N VAL A 360 15.85 1.72 -6.26
CA VAL A 360 14.57 1.20 -5.74
C VAL A 360 14.71 -0.21 -5.16
N TYR A 361 15.47 -1.10 -5.83
CA TYR A 361 15.60 -2.50 -5.41
C TYR A 361 16.97 -2.83 -4.79
N ASN A 362 17.86 -1.84 -4.62
CA ASN A 362 19.24 -2.01 -4.18
C ASN A 362 20.10 -2.95 -5.07
N CYS A 363 19.55 -3.40 -6.20
CA CYS A 363 20.11 -4.38 -7.13
C CYS A 363 19.55 -4.15 -8.55
N GLN A 364 20.33 -4.46 -9.58
CA GLN A 364 19.90 -4.40 -10.97
C GLN A 364 18.89 -5.54 -11.24
N ARG A 365 17.62 -5.20 -11.49
CA ARG A 365 16.58 -6.18 -11.81
C ARG A 365 16.01 -5.93 -13.20
N ASN A 366 15.94 -6.98 -14.02
CA ASN A 366 15.27 -6.90 -15.32
C ASN A 366 13.76 -6.73 -15.13
N ILE A 367 13.19 -5.66 -15.67
CA ILE A 367 11.76 -5.34 -15.65
C ILE A 367 11.04 -6.18 -16.71
N ARG A 368 10.84 -7.47 -16.41
CA ARG A 368 10.05 -8.41 -17.23
C ARG A 368 8.99 -9.09 -16.36
N ALA A 369 7.78 -9.24 -16.90
CA ALA A 369 6.74 -10.03 -16.27
C ALA A 369 7.21 -11.49 -16.08
N SER A 370 7.01 -12.03 -14.88
CA SER A 370 7.33 -13.42 -14.57
C SER A 370 6.15 -14.06 -13.83
N ARG A 371 6.05 -15.39 -13.90
CA ARG A 371 5.00 -16.18 -13.21
C ARG A 371 4.87 -15.84 -11.71
N PRO A 372 5.95 -15.92 -10.89
CA PRO A 372 5.82 -15.59 -9.47
C PRO A 372 5.49 -14.12 -9.25
N ALA A 373 5.94 -13.22 -10.13
CA ALA A 373 5.60 -11.82 -9.99
C ALA A 373 4.10 -11.58 -10.18
N LEU A 374 3.46 -12.33 -11.08
CA LEU A 374 2.03 -12.21 -11.36
C LEU A 374 1.19 -12.68 -10.18
N VAL A 375 1.58 -13.78 -9.54
CA VAL A 375 0.93 -14.27 -8.32
C VAL A 375 0.99 -13.22 -7.20
N CYS A 376 2.17 -12.64 -6.96
CA CYS A 376 2.33 -11.54 -5.99
C CYS A 376 1.50 -10.31 -6.35
N TRP A 377 1.44 -9.95 -7.65
CA TRP A 377 0.61 -8.85 -8.11
C TRP A 377 -0.87 -9.14 -7.86
N MET A 378 -1.37 -10.36 -8.09
CA MET A 378 -2.77 -10.75 -7.85
C MET A 378 -3.18 -10.55 -6.39
N GLY A 379 -2.36 -11.00 -5.43
CA GLY A 379 -2.65 -10.98 -3.99
C GLY A 379 -2.21 -9.73 -3.22
N TYR A 380 -1.59 -8.73 -3.86
CA TYR A 380 -1.00 -7.59 -3.13
C TYR A 380 -1.95 -6.88 -2.15
N THR A 381 -3.20 -6.63 -2.55
CA THR A 381 -4.21 -5.91 -1.73
C THR A 381 -4.66 -6.69 -0.51
N SER A 382 -4.71 -8.02 -0.58
CA SER A 382 -5.09 -8.87 0.56
C SER A 382 -3.91 -9.05 1.51
N PHE A 383 -2.69 -9.16 0.98
CA PHE A 383 -1.49 -9.26 1.81
C PHE A 383 -1.27 -8.00 2.64
N THR A 384 -1.47 -6.80 2.10
CA THR A 384 -1.34 -5.56 2.89
C THR A 384 -2.31 -5.52 4.05
N ALA A 385 -3.58 -5.89 3.81
CA ALA A 385 -4.59 -5.98 4.86
C ALA A 385 -4.18 -6.96 5.97
N ALA A 386 -3.73 -8.16 5.61
CA ALA A 386 -3.33 -9.19 6.57
C ALA A 386 -2.13 -8.77 7.44
N HIS A 387 -1.10 -8.12 6.86
CA HIS A 387 0.07 -7.67 7.61
C HIS A 387 -0.30 -6.55 8.60
N ILE A 388 -1.28 -5.70 8.28
CA ILE A 388 -1.77 -4.68 9.22
C ILE A 388 -2.53 -5.31 10.37
N CYS A 389 -3.34 -6.35 10.14
CA CYS A 389 -3.99 -7.10 11.22
C CYS A 389 -2.97 -7.64 12.23
N ILE A 390 -1.98 -8.36 11.73
CA ILE A 390 -0.93 -8.97 12.55
C ILE A 390 -0.08 -7.89 13.23
N GLY A 391 0.29 -6.85 12.49
CA GLY A 391 1.03 -5.69 12.99
C GLY A 391 0.33 -5.03 14.17
N MET A 392 -0.98 -4.75 14.05
CA MET A 392 -1.78 -4.17 15.13
C MET A 392 -1.81 -5.04 16.39
N ILE A 393 -1.98 -6.36 16.25
CA ILE A 393 -2.00 -7.29 17.39
C ILE A 393 -0.65 -7.27 18.11
N ILE A 394 0.45 -7.50 17.37
CA ILE A 394 1.79 -7.57 17.94
C ILE A 394 2.19 -6.23 18.58
N GLN A 395 1.97 -5.12 17.89
CA GLN A 395 2.27 -3.79 18.41
C GLN A 395 1.50 -3.48 19.69
N THR A 396 0.21 -3.82 19.75
CA THR A 396 -0.61 -3.62 20.95
C THR A 396 -0.08 -4.42 22.13
N ILE A 397 0.24 -5.71 21.93
CA ILE A 397 0.77 -6.57 23.00
C ILE A 397 2.10 -6.01 23.52
N VAL A 398 3.02 -5.65 22.62
CA VAL A 398 4.33 -5.14 23.04
C VAL A 398 4.21 -3.78 23.71
N PHE A 399 3.47 -2.83 23.15
CA PHE A 399 3.27 -1.52 23.77
C PHE A 399 2.56 -1.64 25.12
N PHE A 400 1.60 -2.55 25.27
CA PHE A 400 0.94 -2.81 26.53
C PHE A 400 1.93 -3.30 27.60
N LEU A 401 2.77 -4.30 27.28
CA LEU A 401 3.79 -4.80 28.20
C LEU A 401 4.81 -3.70 28.57
N CYS A 402 5.28 -2.93 27.58
CA CYS A 402 6.20 -1.82 27.84
C CYS A 402 5.59 -0.75 28.74
N LEU A 403 4.30 -0.41 28.53
CA LEU A 403 3.60 0.58 29.35
C LEU A 403 3.33 0.06 30.77
N LEU A 404 2.99 -1.22 30.95
CA LEU A 404 2.85 -1.81 32.29
C LEU A 404 4.16 -1.75 33.07
N ILE A 405 5.28 -2.11 32.42
CA ILE A 405 6.62 -2.02 33.04
C ILE A 405 6.93 -0.57 33.42
N ALA A 406 6.69 0.39 32.53
CA ALA A 406 6.92 1.80 32.81
C ALA A 406 6.02 2.33 33.94
N VAL A 407 4.73 1.97 33.96
CA VAL A 407 3.78 2.44 34.96
C VAL A 407 4.11 1.88 36.34
N PHE A 408 4.36 0.57 36.45
CA PHE A 408 4.60 -0.09 37.74
C PHE A 408 6.01 0.12 38.29
N LEU A 409 7.04 0.17 37.44
CA LEU A 409 8.43 0.32 37.91
C LEU A 409 8.93 1.75 37.96
N VAL A 410 8.31 2.68 37.21
CA VAL A 410 8.76 4.07 37.14
C VAL A 410 7.70 5.03 37.65
N ILE A 411 6.51 5.07 37.05
CA ILE A 411 5.52 6.12 37.33
C ILE A 411 4.97 6.02 38.76
N ILE A 412 4.51 4.85 39.19
CA ILE A 412 3.92 4.65 40.53
C ILE A 412 4.96 4.87 41.65
N PRO A 413 6.17 4.28 41.60
CA PRO A 413 7.24 4.54 42.56
C PRO A 413 7.62 6.01 42.68
N VAL A 414 7.71 6.73 41.56
CA VAL A 414 8.02 8.17 41.56
C VAL A 414 6.89 9.00 42.16
N LEU A 415 5.64 8.66 41.84
CA LEU A 415 4.46 9.38 42.36
C LEU A 415 4.29 9.19 43.87
N HIS A 416 4.48 7.96 44.38
CA HIS A 416 4.29 7.62 45.79
C HIS A 416 5.59 7.70 46.61
N ARG A 417 6.74 7.99 45.97
CA ARG A 417 8.09 7.99 46.55
C ARG A 417 8.45 6.70 47.31
N GLN A 418 7.98 5.56 46.82
CA GLN A 418 8.22 4.24 47.40
C GLN A 418 9.02 3.37 46.43
N ASN A 419 9.94 2.54 46.94
CA ASN A 419 10.71 1.56 46.15
C ASN A 419 11.48 2.14 44.94
N LEU A 420 12.30 3.18 45.16
CA LEU A 420 13.15 3.84 44.15
C LEU A 420 14.41 3.02 43.77
N ILE A 421 14.24 1.74 43.41
CA ILE A 421 15.34 0.82 43.08
C ILE A 421 16.22 1.38 41.93
N LEU A 422 15.61 2.08 40.97
CA LEU A 422 16.32 2.67 39.83
C LEU A 422 17.34 3.75 40.23
N PHE A 423 17.08 4.49 41.32
CA PHE A 423 17.98 5.55 41.81
C PHE A 423 19.23 5.00 42.50
N GLN A 424 19.19 3.78 43.02
CA GLN A 424 20.33 3.15 43.69
C GLN A 424 21.49 2.86 42.71
N VAL A 425 21.17 2.64 41.43
CA VAL A 425 22.16 2.33 40.38
C VAL A 425 22.72 3.59 39.70
N LEU A 426 22.20 4.78 40.04
CA LEU A 426 22.55 6.06 39.40
C LEU A 426 24.07 6.38 39.41
N PRO A 427 24.85 6.13 40.48
CA PRO A 427 26.28 6.43 40.50
C PRO A 427 27.07 5.63 39.46
N PHE A 428 26.68 4.38 39.21
CA PHE A 428 27.31 3.53 38.21
C PHE A 428 27.09 4.07 36.79
N TRP A 429 25.85 4.49 36.48
CA TRP A 429 25.53 5.12 35.19
C TRP A 429 26.26 6.45 34.99
N LEU A 430 26.43 7.24 36.07
CA LEU A 430 27.17 8.49 36.02
C LEU A 430 28.65 8.27 35.69
N MET A 431 29.29 7.25 36.29
CA MET A 431 30.67 6.89 35.99
C MET A 431 30.85 6.53 34.51
N LEU A 432 29.98 5.71 33.94
CA LEU A 432 30.04 5.33 32.53
C LEU A 432 29.87 6.53 31.59
N LEU A 433 28.92 7.42 31.90
CA LEU A 433 28.70 8.65 31.13
C LEU A 433 29.93 9.57 31.19
N LEU A 434 30.55 9.72 32.36
CA LEU A 434 31.73 10.54 32.54
C LEU A 434 32.92 10.00 31.74
N VAL A 435 33.14 8.67 31.74
CA VAL A 435 34.22 8.05 30.96
C VAL A 435 34.03 8.28 29.46
N VAL A 436 32.82 8.09 28.94
CA VAL A 436 32.52 8.38 27.51
C VAL A 436 32.77 9.85 27.19
N LEU A 437 32.38 10.76 28.08
CA LEU A 437 32.59 12.20 27.90
C LEU A 437 34.09 12.55 27.90
N ILE A 438 34.86 12.02 28.85
CA ILE A 438 36.31 12.19 28.92
C ILE A 438 36.98 11.67 27.64
N GLN A 439 36.59 10.49 27.15
CA GLN A 439 37.12 9.94 25.89
C GLN A 439 36.86 10.87 24.70
N HIS A 440 35.65 11.43 24.57
CA HIS A 440 35.32 12.37 23.49
C HIS A 440 36.09 13.70 23.61
N VAL A 441 36.24 14.21 24.83
CA VAL A 441 36.97 15.45 25.12
C VAL A 441 38.46 15.28 24.79
N ILE A 442 39.12 14.25 25.34
CA ILE A 442 40.54 13.98 25.09
C ILE A 442 40.77 13.68 23.60
N ALA A 443 39.89 12.92 22.94
CA ALA A 443 40.01 12.68 21.50
C ALA A 443 40.00 13.99 20.68
N ARG A 444 39.10 14.92 21.03
CA ARG A 444 38.99 16.20 20.31
C ARG A 444 40.15 17.15 20.59
N PHE A 445 40.64 17.23 21.82
CA PHE A 445 41.62 18.23 22.23
C PHE A 445 43.08 17.75 22.25
N CYS A 446 43.32 16.45 22.50
CA CYS A 446 44.68 15.91 22.68
C CYS A 446 45.14 15.02 21.52
N PHE A 447 44.23 14.30 20.85
CA PHE A 447 44.61 13.33 19.81
C PHE A 447 44.31 13.78 18.38
N ILE A 448 43.31 14.64 18.16
CA ILE A 448 42.96 15.13 16.82
C ILE A 448 43.50 16.54 16.63
N LYS A 449 44.51 16.68 15.78
CA LYS A 449 45.05 17.98 15.37
C LYS A 449 44.53 18.36 14.00
N LYS A 450 44.10 19.62 13.85
CA LYS A 450 43.62 20.15 12.56
C LYS A 450 44.74 20.96 11.93
N THR A 451 45.44 20.38 10.96
CA THR A 451 46.54 21.00 10.21
C THR A 451 46.15 21.13 8.75
N GLY A 452 46.29 22.31 8.14
CA GLY A 452 46.05 22.50 6.70
C GLY A 452 44.63 22.19 6.18
N GLY A 453 43.63 22.06 7.06
CA GLY A 453 42.26 21.68 6.69
C GLY A 453 41.97 20.18 6.79
N THR A 454 42.98 19.32 6.96
CA THR A 454 42.85 17.90 7.29
C THR A 454 42.84 17.69 8.81
N ARG A 455 42.34 16.54 9.26
CA ARG A 455 42.31 16.12 10.67
C ARG A 455 43.22 14.92 10.82
N ASP A 456 44.36 15.12 11.46
CA ASP A 456 45.38 14.08 11.65
C ASP A 456 45.46 13.67 13.12
N LEU A 457 45.91 12.43 13.34
CA LEU A 457 46.14 11.87 14.68
C LEU A 457 47.51 12.30 15.19
N ASP A 458 47.52 13.02 16.30
CA ASP A 458 48.70 13.44 17.05
C ASP A 458 48.83 12.61 18.34
N ASN A 459 50.04 12.52 18.89
CA ASN A 459 50.36 11.86 20.16
C ASN A 459 49.85 10.40 20.28
N ARG A 460 50.26 9.54 19.35
CA ARG A 460 49.82 8.14 19.24
C ARG A 460 50.16 7.28 20.47
N GLY A 461 51.31 7.53 21.13
CA GLY A 461 51.72 6.77 22.32
C GLY A 461 50.73 6.89 23.47
N ASN A 462 50.30 8.11 23.79
CA ASN A 462 49.31 8.35 24.84
C ASN A 462 47.92 7.82 24.47
N LEU A 463 47.57 7.82 23.18
CA LEU A 463 46.33 7.20 22.69
C LEU A 463 46.32 5.70 22.96
N PHE A 464 47.43 5.00 22.70
CA PHE A 464 47.53 3.55 22.96
C PHE A 464 47.44 3.24 24.46
N LEU A 465 48.14 4.02 25.31
CA LEU A 465 48.08 3.87 26.76
C LEU A 465 46.66 4.09 27.31
N LEU A 466 45.99 5.17 26.89
CA LEU A 466 44.63 5.46 27.32
C LEU A 466 43.64 4.38 26.85
N THR A 467 43.81 3.88 25.63
CA THR A 467 42.98 2.79 25.10
C THR A 467 43.12 1.51 25.93
N TYR A 468 44.34 1.17 26.34
CA TYR A 468 44.60 0.03 27.22
C TYR A 468 43.98 0.22 28.61
N LEU A 469 44.19 1.37 29.25
CA LEU A 469 43.64 1.67 30.59
C LEU A 469 42.11 1.67 30.61
N MET A 470 41.47 2.16 29.53
CA MET A 470 40.01 2.24 29.42
C MET A 470 39.35 0.93 28.97
N PHE A 471 40.14 -0.11 28.67
CA PHE A 471 39.61 -1.38 28.14
C PHE A 471 38.50 -2.00 29.01
N PRO A 472 38.64 -2.16 30.34
CA PRO A 472 37.60 -2.78 31.16
C PRO A 472 36.30 -1.97 31.18
N VAL A 473 36.39 -0.64 31.22
CA VAL A 473 35.20 0.24 31.18
C VAL A 473 34.53 0.20 29.81
N ASN A 474 35.31 0.13 28.73
CA ASN A 474 34.79 0.00 27.37
C ASN A 474 34.09 -1.35 27.14
N VAL A 475 34.48 -2.43 27.83
CA VAL A 475 33.74 -3.68 27.83
C VAL A 475 32.33 -3.48 28.41
N LEU A 476 32.20 -2.77 29.54
CA LEU A 476 30.89 -2.44 30.14
C LEU A 476 30.04 -1.57 29.20
N ILE A 477 30.63 -0.56 28.56
CA ILE A 477 29.95 0.26 27.54
C ILE A 477 29.52 -0.61 26.35
N GLY A 478 30.36 -1.56 25.93
CA GLY A 478 30.08 -2.52 24.87
C GLY A 478 28.85 -3.38 25.17
N VAL A 479 28.67 -3.82 26.42
CA VAL A 479 27.45 -4.55 26.85
C VAL A 479 26.21 -3.67 26.69
N ILE A 480 26.29 -2.40 27.09
CA ILE A 480 25.17 -1.44 26.94
C ILE A 480 24.84 -1.22 25.46
N LEU A 481 25.86 -1.05 24.60
CA LEU A 481 25.66 -0.94 23.15
C LEU A 481 25.04 -2.19 22.55
N GLY A 482 25.39 -3.38 23.07
CA GLY A 482 24.78 -4.66 22.71
C GLY A 482 23.29 -4.71 23.05
N ILE A 483 22.93 -4.35 24.28
CA ILE A 483 21.52 -4.27 24.73
C ILE A 483 20.76 -3.22 23.91
N TRP A 484 21.35 -2.04 23.72
CA TRP A 484 20.73 -0.97 22.91
C TRP A 484 20.50 -1.40 21.47
N ARG A 485 21.45 -2.14 20.87
CA ARG A 485 21.30 -2.72 19.53
C ARG A 485 20.10 -3.67 19.47
N MET A 486 19.88 -4.50 20.49
CA MET A 486 18.70 -5.37 20.54
C MET A 486 17.40 -4.56 20.68
N ILE A 487 17.38 -3.53 21.52
CA ILE A 487 16.19 -2.70 21.74
C ILE A 487 15.81 -1.95 20.47
N ILE A 488 16.75 -1.27 19.82
CA ILE A 488 16.45 -0.46 18.63
C ILE A 488 16.01 -1.32 17.44
N THR A 489 16.58 -2.51 17.25
CA THR A 489 16.16 -3.43 16.19
C THR A 489 14.78 -4.01 16.46
N ALA A 490 14.48 -4.37 17.71
CA ALA A 490 13.14 -4.81 18.10
C ALA A 490 12.10 -3.72 17.84
N LEU A 491 12.33 -2.49 18.33
CA LEU A 491 11.43 -1.36 18.12
C LEU A 491 11.24 -1.05 16.63
N PHE A 492 12.32 -1.05 15.85
CA PHE A 492 12.24 -0.82 14.40
C PHE A 492 11.36 -1.87 13.71
N ASN A 493 11.57 -3.15 14.01
CA ASN A 493 10.79 -4.25 13.43
C ASN A 493 9.32 -4.20 13.83
N ILE A 494 9.02 -3.91 15.10
CA ILE A 494 7.64 -3.80 15.60
C ILE A 494 6.91 -2.64 14.89
N VAL A 495 7.53 -1.46 14.82
CA VAL A 495 6.93 -0.28 14.17
C VAL A 495 6.68 -0.50 12.67
N HIS A 496 7.59 -1.20 11.98
CA HIS A 496 7.50 -1.43 10.54
C HIS A 496 6.82 -2.75 10.16
N MET A 497 6.34 -3.54 11.13
CA MET A 497 5.74 -4.87 10.89
C MET A 497 4.55 -4.83 9.90
N GLY A 498 3.71 -3.79 10.01
CA GLY A 498 2.54 -3.63 9.14
C GLY A 498 2.86 -3.16 7.71
N ARG A 499 4.14 -2.97 7.36
CA ARG A 499 4.56 -2.43 6.06
C ARG A 499 5.13 -3.52 5.17
N MET A 500 4.78 -3.46 3.88
CA MET A 500 5.33 -4.35 2.85
C MET A 500 6.38 -3.68 1.96
N ASP A 501 6.52 -2.35 2.03
CA ASP A 501 7.37 -1.56 1.13
C ASP A 501 8.83 -1.46 1.59
N ILE A 502 9.16 -1.96 2.78
CA ILE A 502 10.49 -2.03 3.37
C ILE A 502 10.76 -3.48 3.77
N SER A 503 11.99 -3.94 3.58
CA SER A 503 12.40 -5.24 4.15
C SER A 503 12.90 -5.07 5.58
N LEU A 504 12.50 -5.99 6.46
CA LEU A 504 13.00 -6.06 7.84
C LEU A 504 14.35 -6.80 7.95
N LEU A 505 14.79 -7.43 6.86
CA LEU A 505 16.06 -8.16 6.80
C LEU A 505 17.20 -7.27 6.32
N ASN A 506 18.44 -7.76 6.44
CA ASN A 506 19.61 -7.08 5.91
C ASN A 506 19.55 -6.95 4.38
N ARG A 507 20.22 -5.93 3.83
CA ARG A 507 20.25 -5.58 2.41
C ARG A 507 20.59 -6.75 1.47
N ASN A 508 21.50 -7.64 1.89
CA ASN A 508 21.93 -8.78 1.07
C ASN A 508 20.89 -9.91 1.00
N VAL A 509 19.93 -9.94 1.93
CA VAL A 509 18.94 -11.01 2.10
C VAL A 509 17.49 -10.51 1.99
N GLU A 510 17.28 -9.29 1.47
CA GLU A 510 15.95 -8.69 1.24
C GLU A 510 15.01 -9.58 0.42
N ALA A 511 15.55 -10.43 -0.46
CA ALA A 511 14.75 -11.33 -1.30
C ALA A 511 14.05 -12.47 -0.53
N PHE A 512 14.53 -12.78 0.68
CA PHE A 512 13.93 -13.80 1.55
C PHE A 512 12.76 -13.27 2.38
N ASP A 513 12.63 -11.95 2.48
CA ASP A 513 11.47 -11.32 3.11
C ASP A 513 10.24 -11.45 2.19
N PRO A 514 9.21 -12.22 2.58
CA PRO A 514 8.07 -12.48 1.71
C PRO A 514 7.24 -11.23 1.45
N ALA A 515 7.14 -10.32 2.42
CA ALA A 515 6.33 -9.12 2.31
C ALA A 515 6.95 -8.16 1.28
N TYR A 516 8.25 -7.88 1.44
CA TYR A 516 9.01 -7.03 0.53
C TYR A 516 9.16 -7.66 -0.86
N ARG A 517 9.37 -8.98 -0.95
CA ARG A 517 9.41 -9.70 -2.23
C ARG A 517 8.11 -9.54 -3.00
N CYS A 518 6.96 -9.68 -2.34
CA CYS A 518 5.64 -9.48 -2.96
C CYS A 518 5.47 -8.05 -3.45
N TYR A 519 5.85 -7.06 -2.64
CA TYR A 519 5.81 -5.64 -3.02
C TYR A 519 6.68 -5.34 -4.25
N ALA A 520 7.92 -5.82 -4.27
CA ALA A 520 8.84 -5.61 -5.37
C ALA A 520 8.31 -6.25 -6.67
N HIS A 521 7.72 -7.44 -6.57
CA HIS A 521 7.10 -8.11 -7.70
C HIS A 521 5.83 -7.42 -8.21
N TYR A 522 4.99 -6.92 -7.31
CA TYR A 522 3.84 -6.08 -7.65
C TYR A 522 4.30 -4.86 -8.47
N LEU A 523 5.29 -4.12 -7.94
CA LEU A 523 5.78 -2.90 -8.56
C LEU A 523 6.43 -3.16 -9.92
N LYS A 524 7.14 -4.28 -10.07
CA LYS A 524 7.73 -4.76 -11.33
C LYS A 524 6.68 -4.99 -12.43
N ILE A 525 5.54 -5.58 -12.09
CA ILE A 525 4.47 -5.81 -13.06
C ILE A 525 3.78 -4.51 -13.42
N GLU A 526 3.48 -3.69 -12.42
CA GLU A 526 2.78 -2.42 -12.61
C GLU A 526 3.53 -1.52 -13.61
N VAL A 527 4.83 -1.34 -13.41
CA VAL A 527 5.65 -0.54 -14.34
C VAL A 527 5.76 -1.15 -15.74
N SER A 528 5.85 -2.49 -15.83
CA SER A 528 6.01 -3.17 -17.13
C SER A 528 4.76 -3.09 -18.01
N GLN A 529 3.57 -3.06 -17.41
CA GLN A 529 2.30 -3.11 -18.15
C GLN A 529 1.67 -1.72 -18.36
N SER A 530 1.93 -0.78 -17.45
CA SER A 530 1.18 0.48 -17.38
C SER A 530 2.05 1.73 -17.44
N HIS A 531 3.22 1.66 -18.08
CA HIS A 531 4.15 2.79 -18.16
C HIS A 531 3.49 4.04 -18.80
N PRO A 532 3.37 5.18 -18.08
CA PRO A 532 2.62 6.35 -18.54
C PRO A 532 3.11 6.91 -19.88
N VAL A 533 4.42 6.89 -20.13
CA VAL A 533 5.01 7.36 -21.39
C VAL A 533 4.65 6.46 -22.57
N MET A 534 4.61 5.14 -22.36
CA MET A 534 4.25 4.19 -23.42
C MET A 534 2.77 4.32 -23.76
N LYS A 535 1.89 4.43 -22.74
CA LYS A 535 0.47 4.70 -22.94
C LYS A 535 0.25 6.02 -23.69
N ALA A 536 0.93 7.09 -23.30
CA ALA A 536 0.88 8.38 -24.00
C ALA A 536 1.32 8.27 -25.47
N PHE A 537 2.41 7.54 -25.74
CA PHE A 537 2.93 7.31 -27.09
C PHE A 537 1.91 6.56 -27.96
N CYS A 538 1.38 5.44 -27.48
CA CYS A 538 0.33 4.70 -28.19
C CYS A 538 -0.92 5.55 -28.42
N GLY A 539 -1.31 6.38 -27.45
CA GLY A 539 -2.40 7.35 -27.58
C GLY A 539 -2.18 8.32 -28.74
N MET A 540 -0.98 8.89 -28.86
CA MET A 540 -0.64 9.78 -30.00
C MET A 540 -0.68 9.05 -31.35
N LEU A 541 -0.18 7.81 -31.42
CA LEU A 541 -0.21 7.02 -32.66
C LEU A 541 -1.66 6.75 -33.10
N LEU A 542 -2.51 6.27 -32.19
CA LEU A 542 -3.90 5.96 -32.49
C LEU A 542 -4.70 7.19 -32.90
N GLN A 543 -4.48 8.34 -32.24
CA GLN A 543 -5.11 9.60 -32.63
C GLN A 543 -4.67 10.07 -34.01
N SER A 544 -3.39 9.95 -34.35
CA SER A 544 -2.88 10.35 -35.67
C SER A 544 -3.52 9.54 -36.80
N VAL A 545 -3.63 8.22 -36.63
CA VAL A 545 -4.27 7.34 -37.62
C VAL A 545 -5.75 7.70 -37.79
N GLY A 546 -6.48 7.88 -36.68
CA GLY A 546 -7.90 8.23 -36.72
C GLY A 546 -8.20 9.62 -37.30
N GLN A 547 -7.29 10.59 -37.13
CA GLN A 547 -7.41 11.92 -37.73
C GLN A 547 -7.09 11.90 -39.23
N ASP A 548 -6.06 11.16 -39.65
CA ASP A 548 -5.69 11.02 -41.06
C ASP A 548 -6.82 10.31 -41.86
N THR A 549 -7.47 9.29 -41.29
CA THR A 549 -8.65 8.64 -41.90
C THR A 549 -9.83 9.60 -42.03
N LYS A 550 -10.15 10.38 -40.99
CA LYS A 550 -11.24 11.37 -41.04
C LYS A 550 -10.95 12.54 -41.98
N ALA A 551 -9.69 12.95 -42.11
CA ALA A 551 -9.27 13.96 -43.07
C ALA A 551 -9.33 13.45 -44.51
N GLY A 552 -8.98 12.18 -44.75
CA GLY A 552 -9.15 11.53 -46.06
C GLY A 552 -10.62 11.40 -46.47
N GLN A 553 -11.50 11.07 -45.53
CA GLN A 553 -12.94 10.91 -45.77
C GLN A 553 -13.65 12.26 -46.01
N ARG A 554 -13.32 13.31 -45.22
CA ARG A 554 -13.78 14.68 -45.49
C ARG A 554 -13.29 15.26 -46.81
N SER A 555 -12.18 14.74 -47.36
CA SER A 555 -11.67 15.14 -48.66
C SER A 555 -12.37 14.39 -49.80
N GLN A 556 -12.83 13.15 -49.57
CA GLN A 556 -13.65 12.38 -50.51
C GLN A 556 -15.07 12.94 -50.63
N ASP A 557 -15.70 13.32 -49.51
CA ASP A 557 -17.07 13.88 -49.52
C ASP A 557 -17.12 15.32 -50.13
N ALA A 558 -15.96 15.97 -50.30
CA ALA A 558 -15.85 17.32 -50.88
C ALA A 558 -15.50 17.33 -52.38
N GLU A 559 -15.20 16.17 -52.97
CA GLU A 559 -14.76 16.05 -54.37
C GLU A 559 -15.47 14.87 -55.07
N GLU A 560 -16.80 14.90 -55.12
CA GLU A 560 -17.51 14.30 -56.26
C GLU A 560 -17.37 15.25 -57.47
N GLY A 561 -16.24 15.18 -58.17
CA GLY A 561 -16.04 15.92 -59.42
C GLY A 561 -14.57 16.19 -59.80
N ILE A 562 -13.94 15.21 -60.46
CA ILE A 562 -12.82 15.36 -61.41
C ILE A 562 -11.54 16.05 -60.87
N GLN A 563 -10.60 15.29 -60.27
CA GLN A 563 -9.13 15.50 -60.41
C GLN A 563 -8.26 14.44 -59.68
N LEU A 564 -8.38 13.17 -60.06
CA LEU A 564 -7.62 12.07 -59.42
C LEU A 564 -6.09 12.10 -59.66
N VAL A 565 -5.58 12.76 -60.70
CA VAL A 565 -4.13 12.71 -61.05
C VAL A 565 -3.31 13.88 -60.48
N GLN A 566 -3.94 15.03 -60.24
CA GLN A 566 -3.25 16.25 -59.76
C GLN A 566 -3.15 16.29 -58.23
N GLN A 567 -4.11 15.65 -57.54
CA GLN A 567 -4.05 15.42 -56.09
C GLN A 567 -2.91 14.50 -55.68
N ASP A 568 -2.63 13.42 -56.41
CA ASP A 568 -1.54 12.48 -56.09
C ASP A 568 -0.16 13.15 -56.10
N LYS A 569 0.12 14.01 -57.10
CA LYS A 569 1.37 14.79 -57.15
C LYS A 569 1.47 15.80 -55.99
N LYS A 570 0.34 16.38 -55.56
CA LYS A 570 0.29 17.37 -54.47
C LYS A 570 0.42 16.71 -53.09
N GLN A 571 -0.25 15.58 -52.86
CA GLN A 571 -0.08 14.74 -51.67
C GLN A 571 1.35 14.18 -51.57
N ASN A 572 1.96 13.75 -52.68
CA ASN A 572 3.36 13.31 -52.68
C ASN A 572 4.35 14.44 -52.34
N LYS A 573 4.17 15.66 -52.87
CA LYS A 573 5.02 16.81 -52.49
C LYS A 573 4.87 17.18 -51.02
N VAL A 574 3.66 17.13 -50.46
CA VAL A 574 3.40 17.36 -49.02
C VAL A 574 4.04 16.26 -48.15
N SER A 575 4.04 15.00 -48.61
CA SER A 575 4.71 13.89 -47.92
C SER A 575 6.23 14.05 -47.91
N ILE A 576 6.83 14.52 -49.02
CA ILE A 576 8.26 14.81 -49.14
C ILE A 576 8.68 15.96 -48.22
N ALA A 577 7.91 17.05 -48.17
CA ALA A 577 8.18 18.16 -47.25
C ALA A 577 8.09 17.74 -45.77
N LYS A 578 7.12 16.89 -45.43
CA LYS A 578 6.98 16.29 -44.09
C LYS A 578 8.17 15.39 -43.75
N ARG A 579 8.68 14.62 -44.72
CA ARG A 579 9.88 13.79 -44.58
C ARG A 579 11.15 14.63 -44.38
N ALA A 580 11.33 15.68 -45.17
CA ALA A 580 12.45 16.62 -44.99
C ALA A 580 12.44 17.24 -43.59
N ARG A 581 11.27 17.72 -43.11
CA ARG A 581 11.13 18.26 -41.74
C ARG A 581 11.50 17.23 -40.66
N ARG A 582 11.11 15.96 -40.83
CA ARG A 582 11.47 14.88 -39.89
C ARG A 582 12.98 14.61 -39.87
N HIS A 583 13.66 14.69 -41.02
CA HIS A 583 15.12 14.56 -41.08
C HIS A 583 15.81 15.71 -40.32
N TRP A 584 15.34 16.95 -40.47
CA TRP A 584 15.86 18.09 -39.70
C TRP A 584 15.60 17.94 -38.20
N GLN A 585 14.40 17.48 -37.79
CA GLN A 585 14.09 17.22 -36.37
C GLN A 585 14.96 16.11 -35.77
N LEU A 586 15.26 15.08 -36.56
CA LEU A 586 16.16 14.02 -36.15
C LEU A 586 17.58 14.57 -35.92
N LEU A 587 18.11 15.32 -36.89
CA LEU A 587 19.43 15.96 -36.78
C LEU A 587 19.48 16.88 -35.56
N TYR A 588 18.47 17.73 -35.37
CA TYR A 588 18.35 18.61 -34.21
C TYR A 588 18.38 17.83 -32.88
N THR A 589 17.74 16.67 -32.82
CA THR A 589 17.75 15.82 -31.62
C THR A 589 19.12 15.21 -31.37
N LEU A 590 19.80 14.73 -32.42
CA LEU A 590 21.12 14.11 -32.32
C LEU A 590 22.22 15.13 -31.96
N VAL A 591 22.15 16.34 -32.51
CA VAL A 591 23.08 17.45 -32.15
C VAL A 591 22.95 17.80 -30.67
N ASN A 592 21.73 17.87 -30.15
CA ASN A 592 21.48 18.20 -28.74
C ASN A 592 21.70 17.01 -27.78
N ASN A 593 21.90 15.79 -28.29
CA ASN A 593 22.08 14.57 -27.48
C ASN A 593 23.16 13.66 -28.11
N PRO A 594 24.46 14.01 -27.99
CA PRO A 594 25.54 13.34 -28.71
C PRO A 594 25.71 11.86 -28.34
N SER A 595 25.41 11.48 -27.09
CA SER A 595 25.48 10.08 -26.63
C SER A 595 24.55 9.12 -27.39
N LEU A 596 23.48 9.65 -27.99
CA LEU A 596 22.52 8.85 -28.77
C LEU A 596 23.03 8.50 -30.17
N VAL A 597 24.07 9.17 -30.68
CA VAL A 597 24.61 8.91 -32.02
C VAL A 597 25.23 7.53 -32.09
N GLY A 598 26.04 7.17 -31.09
CA GLY A 598 26.69 5.86 -31.00
C GLY A 598 25.66 4.73 -30.87
N THR A 599 24.70 4.88 -29.96
CA THR A 599 23.65 3.86 -29.75
C THR A 599 22.75 3.71 -30.97
N ARG A 600 22.36 4.81 -31.63
CA ARG A 600 21.59 4.76 -32.88
C ARG A 600 22.31 3.95 -33.96
N LYS A 601 23.58 4.26 -34.25
CA LYS A 601 24.37 3.54 -35.27
C LYS A 601 24.49 2.05 -34.94
N HIS A 602 24.72 1.73 -33.67
CA HIS A 602 24.81 0.34 -33.20
C HIS A 602 23.49 -0.44 -33.38
N PHE A 603 22.36 0.13 -32.95
CA PHE A 603 21.06 -0.52 -33.09
C PHE A 603 20.58 -0.56 -34.55
N GLN A 604 20.91 0.43 -35.37
CA GLN A 604 20.62 0.39 -36.80
C GLN A 604 21.33 -0.79 -37.50
N ARG A 605 22.58 -1.07 -37.15
CA ARG A 605 23.31 -2.25 -37.65
C ARG A 605 22.66 -3.56 -37.18
N GLN A 606 22.26 -3.66 -35.91
CA GLN A 606 21.58 -4.86 -35.39
C GLN A 606 20.19 -5.12 -36.02
N THR A 607 19.47 -4.06 -36.41
CA THR A 607 18.11 -4.20 -36.97
C THR A 607 18.12 -4.84 -38.37
N ALA A 608 19.24 -4.77 -39.10
CA ALA A 608 19.39 -5.44 -40.39
C ALA A 608 19.47 -6.97 -40.27
N ASP A 609 19.97 -7.50 -39.14
CA ASP A 609 20.31 -8.93 -39.00
C ASP A 609 19.44 -9.72 -38.01
N SER A 610 18.51 -9.11 -37.25
CA SER A 610 17.95 -9.78 -36.04
C SER A 610 16.44 -9.69 -35.75
N PHE A 611 15.62 -9.10 -36.63
CA PHE A 611 14.16 -9.05 -36.42
C PHE A 611 13.40 -10.07 -37.29
N LEU A 612 13.29 -11.30 -36.80
CA LEU A 612 12.24 -12.26 -37.21
C LEU A 612 11.30 -12.46 -36.02
N ASN A 613 10.02 -12.11 -36.19
CA ASN A 613 8.93 -12.31 -35.24
C ASN A 613 9.06 -11.64 -33.85
N GLY A 614 9.36 -10.35 -33.81
CA GLY A 614 8.95 -9.46 -32.70
C GLY A 614 9.56 -9.70 -31.32
N SER A 615 10.54 -10.60 -31.18
CA SER A 615 11.30 -10.78 -29.94
C SER A 615 12.80 -10.60 -30.22
N LEU A 616 13.47 -9.79 -29.40
CA LEU A 616 14.92 -9.60 -29.48
C LEU A 616 15.60 -10.89 -29.01
N ASN A 617 16.02 -11.74 -29.96
CA ASN A 617 16.70 -13.00 -29.64
C ASN A 617 18.12 -12.68 -29.16
N ARG A 618 18.37 -12.81 -27.86
CA ARG A 618 19.67 -12.50 -27.23
C ARG A 618 20.63 -13.71 -27.23
N SER A 619 20.22 -14.84 -27.83
CA SER A 619 20.93 -16.12 -27.82
C SER A 619 22.28 -16.07 -28.55
N THR A 620 22.40 -15.25 -29.59
CA THR A 620 23.64 -15.14 -30.38
C THR A 620 24.83 -14.61 -29.60
N ARG A 621 24.61 -13.89 -28.47
CA ARG A 621 25.70 -13.40 -27.62
C ARG A 621 26.22 -14.46 -26.63
N GLU A 622 25.44 -15.51 -26.33
CA GLU A 622 25.90 -16.61 -25.48
C GLU A 622 26.64 -17.69 -26.29
N GLU A 623 26.23 -17.94 -27.53
CA GLU A 623 26.96 -18.81 -28.46
C GLU A 623 28.30 -18.20 -28.89
N SER A 624 28.34 -16.89 -29.22
CA SER A 624 29.60 -16.22 -29.58
C SER A 624 30.58 -16.15 -28.41
N LYS A 625 30.09 -16.11 -27.17
CA LYS A 625 30.94 -16.17 -25.96
C LYS A 625 31.47 -17.57 -25.72
N LYS A 626 30.66 -18.61 -25.95
CA LYS A 626 31.11 -20.01 -25.85
C LYS A 626 32.16 -20.32 -26.90
N GLU A 627 31.95 -19.95 -28.17
CA GLU A 627 32.94 -20.16 -29.24
C GLU A 627 34.26 -19.41 -29.00
N ALA A 628 34.20 -18.19 -28.46
CA ALA A 628 35.41 -17.44 -28.11
C ALA A 628 36.20 -18.12 -26.99
N THR A 629 35.52 -18.64 -25.95
CA THR A 629 36.19 -19.40 -24.88
C THR A 629 36.72 -20.76 -25.34
N THR A 630 36.08 -21.42 -26.31
CA THR A 630 36.59 -22.68 -26.87
C THR A 630 37.84 -22.46 -27.72
N LYS A 631 37.88 -21.37 -28.51
CA LYS A 631 39.05 -21.01 -29.34
C LYS A 631 40.23 -20.52 -28.50
N GLU A 632 40.00 -19.81 -27.40
CA GLU A 632 41.07 -19.46 -26.44
C GLU A 632 41.61 -20.68 -25.70
N ALA A 633 40.77 -21.69 -25.41
CA ALA A 633 41.21 -22.94 -24.80
C ALA A 633 42.00 -23.85 -25.76
N GLU A 634 41.63 -23.90 -27.05
CA GLU A 634 42.40 -24.64 -28.08
C GLU A 634 43.75 -23.98 -28.39
N ALA A 635 43.81 -22.63 -28.42
CA ALA A 635 45.07 -21.91 -28.65
C ALA A 635 46.05 -22.00 -27.47
N ALA A 636 45.56 -22.23 -26.24
CA ALA A 636 46.39 -22.47 -25.06
C ALA A 636 46.92 -23.90 -24.96
N ALA A 637 46.32 -24.86 -25.68
CA ALA A 637 46.75 -26.25 -25.73
C ALA A 637 47.77 -26.55 -26.86
N SER A 638 47.99 -25.59 -27.76
CA SER A 638 48.89 -25.73 -28.92
C SER A 638 50.18 -24.90 -28.82
N ASN A 639 50.55 -24.43 -27.63
CA ASN A 639 51.83 -23.74 -27.36
C ASN A 639 52.64 -24.47 -26.29
#